data_AF-A0A6N6VDD2-F1
#
_entry.id   AF-A0A6N6VDD2-F1
#
_cell.length_a   1.000
_cell.length_b   1.000
_cell.length_c   1.000
_cell.angle_alpha   90.00
_cell.angle_beta   90.00
_cell.angle_gamma   90.00
#
_symmetry.space_group_name_H-M   'P 1'
#
loop_
_entity.id
_entity.type
_entity.pdbx_description
1 polymer ?
#
loop_
_entity_poly.entity_id
_entity_poly.type
_entity_poly.pdbx_seq_one_letter_code
_entity_poly.pdbx_strand_id
1 'polypeptide(L)'
;MIRRLEDFIFGARRLILILLAVITVFALYFAAHLRLSTGFDKALPMGHEYIDTFQKYRDQLFGSNSLIVVLEPRTGTIWNRDFFKTYKNLTDDIFYLPGVARESVTSLWTPNVHYIEITEDGATAQDVIPNGVQPDAMTPEDIDAIKIKAIGGGFVGRVVANDFTGAMVWADMQDFDPSTGKKVDLFDVADKLEKQIRHKYENDKYSVRIIGFAKAIGDVADGARSVFIFFAIAFLLTALSLYLYSRSWMLTGATLLASLTSVVWQFAALDLLGYGLDPLAILVPFLVFAIGVSHGVQQINRVTAAISAGASSEHAARASFVALLGPGSMALTTTFIGFATLYLIPIEMIRELAIAAAIGVAFKMVTNLVMLPLLVTYMRFDEGFAHRAAAARRVRLDVMHKLGDFVSSPRNSVIILCIAAVLFTLSIYASRNRHVGALYAGVPELREDSRYNIDSRDIASKFSLGLNILTVAVETPADACVDYDTLNFLNKFSWYMQNVPGVNLVVSLPYSISAINVPFNEGNLRWHTIPKVREALAQEEAVLPGSAAVMNKDCTLLPHLIFLKDARATTIATAVAAVKTYRSEHRMKGVNLRLAAGNMGVQAAVNEEVSRSELPMMLWVYAVVIALVAIVYRDLRAIIACCLPLTFATFLGYWFMDMLQIGLTVATLSVMVLAVGIGVDYAFYIYNRIQYHFTSERDATESVKHAMLETGMATFFTAVTLAIGVSTWAFSPLKFQADMGLLLTFMFLINMVVAVTVLPAIVVVLDLLLPRTWSEKRHKGVMAH
;
A
#
# COMPACT_ATOMS: atom_id res chain seq x y z
N MET A 1 42.69 6.24 -12.76
CA MET A 1 41.51 5.56 -13.34
C MET A 1 40.46 6.57 -13.79
N ILE A 2 39.94 7.42 -12.89
CA ILE A 2 38.88 8.41 -13.19
C ILE A 2 39.22 9.35 -14.36
N ARG A 3 40.43 9.93 -14.41
CA ARG A 3 40.86 10.77 -15.55
C ARG A 3 40.87 10.04 -16.90
N ARG A 4 41.30 8.76 -16.94
CA ARG A 4 41.24 7.96 -18.18
C ARG A 4 39.80 7.68 -18.60
N LEU A 5 38.90 7.46 -17.64
CA LEU A 5 37.48 7.28 -17.88
C LEU A 5 36.84 8.57 -18.41
N GLU A 6 37.19 9.72 -17.81
CA GLU A 6 36.79 11.05 -18.27
C GLU A 6 37.24 11.29 -19.72
N ASP A 7 38.52 11.08 -20.03
CA ASP A 7 39.06 11.30 -21.38
C ASP A 7 38.39 10.40 -22.42
N PHE A 8 38.10 9.14 -22.07
CA PHE A 8 37.37 8.22 -22.93
C PHE A 8 35.92 8.67 -23.17
N ILE A 9 35.17 8.95 -22.10
CA ILE A 9 33.75 9.32 -22.16
C ILE A 9 33.57 10.65 -22.91
N PHE A 10 34.35 11.66 -22.57
CA PHE A 10 34.24 12.98 -23.20
C PHE A 10 34.86 12.99 -24.61
N GLY A 11 35.86 12.15 -24.90
CA GLY A 11 36.40 11.95 -26.24
C GLY A 11 35.40 11.28 -27.19
N ALA A 12 34.64 10.29 -26.71
CA ALA A 12 33.61 9.57 -27.47
C ALA A 12 32.19 10.16 -27.31
N ARG A 13 32.06 11.40 -26.81
CA ARG A 13 30.76 12.00 -26.41
C ARG A 13 29.64 11.93 -27.45
N ARG A 14 29.94 12.10 -28.74
CA ARG A 14 28.95 11.99 -29.83
C ARG A 14 28.42 10.57 -29.98
N LEU A 15 29.33 9.61 -29.99
CA LEU A 15 28.99 8.19 -30.17
C LEU A 15 28.18 7.66 -28.99
N ILE A 16 28.56 8.05 -27.76
CA ILE A 16 27.82 7.67 -26.55
C ILE A 16 26.39 8.25 -26.57
N LEU A 17 26.22 9.53 -26.88
CA LEU A 17 24.87 10.13 -26.93
C LEU A 17 23.99 9.52 -28.03
N ILE A 18 24.56 9.19 -29.19
CA ILE A 18 23.82 8.51 -30.27
C ILE A 18 23.39 7.11 -29.82
N LEU A 19 24.30 6.34 -29.20
CA LEU A 19 23.99 5.01 -28.67
C LEU A 19 22.87 5.08 -27.63
N LEU A 20 22.95 6.02 -26.68
CA LEU A 20 21.91 6.23 -25.67
C LEU A 20 20.57 6.62 -26.30
N ALA A 21 20.57 7.46 -27.34
CA ALA A 21 19.36 7.84 -28.05
C ALA A 21 18.72 6.63 -28.77
N VAL A 22 19.51 5.78 -29.44
CA VAL A 22 19.03 4.55 -30.08
C VAL A 22 18.42 3.59 -29.06
N ILE A 23 19.11 3.36 -27.94
CA ILE A 23 18.58 2.53 -26.84
C ILE A 23 17.26 3.11 -26.32
N THR A 24 17.16 4.44 -26.19
CA THR A 24 15.95 5.11 -25.70
C THR A 24 14.78 4.97 -26.66
N VAL A 25 15.01 5.07 -27.98
CA VAL A 25 13.96 4.86 -28.99
C VAL A 25 13.47 3.40 -28.96
N PHE A 26 14.39 2.44 -28.86
CA PHE A 26 14.04 1.03 -28.72
C PHE A 26 13.26 0.76 -27.42
N ALA A 27 13.71 1.32 -26.30
CA ALA A 27 13.04 1.20 -25.01
C ALA A 27 11.63 1.80 -25.04
N LEU A 28 11.43 2.92 -25.75
CA LEU A 28 10.11 3.56 -25.84
C LEU A 28 9.06 2.64 -26.48
N TYR A 29 9.45 1.79 -27.43
CA TYR A 29 8.56 0.80 -28.01
C TYR A 29 8.03 -0.19 -26.97
N PHE A 30 8.91 -0.83 -26.18
CA PHE A 30 8.50 -1.76 -25.11
C PHE A 30 7.77 -1.07 -23.96
N ALA A 31 8.24 0.12 -23.57
CA ALA A 31 7.58 0.91 -22.53
C ALA A 31 6.12 1.24 -22.86
N ALA A 32 5.78 1.42 -24.15
CA ALA A 32 4.41 1.68 -24.59
C ALA A 32 3.50 0.44 -24.55
N HIS A 33 4.05 -0.77 -24.48
CA HIS A 33 3.29 -2.03 -24.43
C HIS A 33 3.00 -2.49 -23.00
N LEU A 34 3.63 -1.88 -22.01
CA LEU A 34 3.49 -2.24 -20.61
C LEU A 34 2.03 -2.10 -20.14
N ARG A 35 1.45 -3.20 -19.65
CA ARG A 35 0.05 -3.27 -19.21
C ARG A 35 -0.07 -3.17 -17.70
N LEU A 36 -1.19 -2.63 -17.24
CA LEU A 36 -1.58 -2.71 -15.83
C LEU A 36 -1.92 -4.17 -15.50
N SER A 37 -1.29 -4.72 -14.47
CA SER A 37 -1.64 -6.06 -13.96
C SER A 37 -2.50 -5.93 -12.70
N THR A 38 -3.57 -6.73 -12.63
CA THR A 38 -4.42 -6.86 -11.45
C THR A 38 -4.24 -8.26 -10.87
N GLY A 39 -3.31 -8.40 -9.92
CA GLY A 39 -3.06 -9.65 -9.22
C GLY A 39 -3.33 -9.51 -7.73
N PHE A 40 -4.55 -9.81 -7.28
CA PHE A 40 -4.82 -10.01 -5.84
C PHE A 40 -3.88 -11.07 -5.26
N ASP A 41 -3.63 -12.12 -6.03
CA ASP A 41 -2.73 -13.22 -5.66
C ASP A 41 -1.30 -12.74 -5.35
N LYS A 42 -0.83 -11.68 -6.00
CA LYS A 42 0.51 -11.12 -5.78
C LYS A 42 0.67 -10.40 -4.43
N ALA A 43 -0.44 -10.00 -3.82
CA ALA A 43 -0.44 -9.39 -2.49
C ALA A 43 -0.33 -10.43 -1.37
N LEU A 44 -0.52 -11.71 -1.67
CA LEU A 44 -0.56 -12.78 -0.68
C LEU A 44 0.86 -13.12 -0.18
N PRO A 45 1.08 -13.20 1.14
CA PRO A 45 2.37 -13.61 1.69
C PRO A 45 2.62 -15.10 1.43
N MET A 46 3.72 -15.39 0.76
CA MET A 46 4.15 -16.73 0.38
C MET A 46 4.64 -17.53 1.61
N GLY A 47 4.15 -18.75 1.78
CA GLY A 47 4.54 -19.65 2.88
C GLY A 47 3.95 -19.29 4.24
N HIS A 48 2.94 -18.43 4.28
CA HIS A 48 2.16 -18.16 5.49
C HIS A 48 1.06 -19.22 5.65
N GLU A 49 0.86 -19.78 6.85
CA GLU A 49 -0.06 -20.91 7.09
C GLU A 49 -1.50 -20.63 6.60
N TYR A 50 -1.88 -19.35 6.68
CA TYR A 50 -3.16 -18.80 6.23
C TYR A 50 -3.34 -18.93 4.72
N ILE A 51 -2.33 -18.50 3.97
CA ILE A 51 -2.36 -18.49 2.52
C ILE A 51 -2.29 -19.92 1.98
N ASP A 52 -1.52 -20.80 2.62
CA ASP A 52 -1.48 -22.23 2.27
C ASP A 52 -2.87 -22.88 2.45
N THR A 53 -3.57 -22.52 3.54
CA THR A 53 -4.94 -22.98 3.80
C THR A 53 -5.92 -22.43 2.75
N PHE A 54 -5.83 -21.13 2.46
CA PHE A 54 -6.65 -20.47 1.45
C PHE A 54 -6.43 -21.10 0.06
N GLN A 55 -5.19 -21.34 -0.35
CA GLN A 55 -4.88 -21.96 -1.64
C GLN A 55 -5.37 -23.41 -1.71
N LYS A 56 -5.15 -24.21 -0.65
CA LYS A 56 -5.57 -25.62 -0.60
C LYS A 56 -7.09 -25.77 -0.74
N TYR A 57 -7.85 -24.84 -0.17
CA TYR A 57 -9.31 -24.92 -0.10
C TYR A 57 -10.02 -23.86 -0.95
N ARG A 58 -9.32 -23.18 -1.88
CA ARG A 58 -9.86 -22.08 -2.68
C ARG A 58 -11.12 -22.47 -3.45
N ASP A 59 -11.13 -23.67 -4.03
CA ASP A 59 -12.25 -24.18 -4.84
C ASP A 59 -13.40 -24.74 -3.98
N GLN A 60 -13.17 -24.97 -2.68
CA GLN A 60 -14.15 -25.55 -1.76
C GLN A 60 -14.74 -24.50 -0.81
N LEU A 61 -14.00 -23.44 -0.52
CA LEU A 61 -14.45 -22.32 0.29
C LEU A 61 -15.04 -21.27 -0.65
N PHE A 62 -16.33 -21.45 -0.95
CA PHE A 62 -17.12 -20.52 -1.76
C PHE A 62 -16.99 -19.07 -1.24
N GLY A 63 -17.00 -18.10 -2.17
CA GLY A 63 -17.36 -16.71 -1.85
C GLY A 63 -16.23 -15.70 -1.64
N SER A 64 -15.17 -15.70 -2.45
CA SER A 64 -14.22 -14.56 -2.40
C SER A 64 -14.66 -13.33 -3.20
N ASN A 65 -15.61 -13.46 -4.13
CA ASN A 65 -16.01 -12.39 -5.05
C ASN A 65 -17.52 -12.17 -5.04
N SER A 66 -18.05 -11.70 -3.91
CA SER A 66 -19.47 -11.35 -3.76
C SER A 66 -19.74 -9.87 -4.03
N LEU A 67 -20.94 -9.59 -4.49
CA LEU A 67 -21.54 -8.30 -4.77
C LEU A 67 -22.76 -8.13 -3.85
N ILE A 68 -22.83 -6.98 -3.18
CA ILE A 68 -23.98 -6.58 -2.38
C ILE A 68 -24.48 -5.24 -2.89
N VAL A 69 -25.77 -5.19 -3.19
CA VAL A 69 -26.47 -3.96 -3.52
C VAL A 69 -27.60 -3.75 -2.54
N VAL A 70 -27.61 -2.64 -1.80
CA VAL A 70 -28.71 -2.28 -0.89
C VAL A 70 -29.53 -1.15 -1.46
N LEU A 71 -30.84 -1.32 -1.44
CA LEU A 71 -31.82 -0.28 -1.73
C LEU A 71 -32.44 0.22 -0.43
N GLU A 72 -32.43 1.53 -0.23
CA GLU A 72 -32.95 2.17 0.97
C GLU A 72 -33.92 3.30 0.59
N PRO A 73 -35.16 3.32 1.08
CA PRO A 73 -35.99 4.51 1.00
C PRO A 73 -35.37 5.65 1.83
N ARG A 74 -35.38 6.88 1.29
CA ARG A 74 -34.92 8.06 2.03
C ARG A 74 -35.83 8.43 3.20
N THR A 75 -37.10 8.01 3.15
CA THR A 75 -38.09 8.23 4.20
C THR A 75 -38.95 6.98 4.40
N GLY A 76 -39.22 6.64 5.67
CA GLY A 76 -40.05 5.50 6.03
C GLY A 76 -39.31 4.16 6.04
N THR A 77 -40.06 3.08 5.81
CA THR A 77 -39.55 1.70 5.85
C THR A 77 -39.70 1.01 4.50
N ILE A 78 -39.08 -0.15 4.33
CA ILE A 78 -39.18 -0.95 3.11
C ILE A 78 -40.58 -1.53 2.84
N TRP A 79 -41.46 -1.51 3.85
CA TRP A 79 -42.78 -2.16 3.82
C TRP A 79 -43.82 -1.34 3.05
N ASN A 80 -43.55 -1.08 1.77
CA ASN A 80 -44.48 -0.39 0.88
C ASN A 80 -44.38 -0.92 -0.56
N ARG A 81 -45.47 -0.81 -1.31
CA ARG A 81 -45.60 -1.34 -2.66
C ARG A 81 -44.55 -0.77 -3.64
N ASP A 82 -44.35 0.55 -3.61
CA ASP A 82 -43.44 1.23 -4.53
C ASP A 82 -41.98 0.78 -4.32
N PHE A 83 -41.59 0.53 -3.07
CA PHE A 83 -40.30 -0.04 -2.72
C PHE A 83 -40.16 -1.46 -3.28
N PHE A 84 -41.11 -2.36 -3.02
CA PHE A 84 -41.03 -3.74 -3.49
C PHE A 84 -40.98 -3.86 -5.01
N LYS A 85 -41.69 -2.98 -5.73
CA LYS A 85 -41.59 -2.87 -7.20
C LYS A 85 -40.18 -2.47 -7.64
N THR A 86 -39.62 -1.44 -7.03
CA THR A 86 -38.27 -0.95 -7.35
C THR A 86 -37.21 -2.01 -7.00
N TYR A 87 -37.36 -2.66 -5.86
CA TYR A 87 -36.49 -3.73 -5.38
C TYR A 87 -36.55 -4.99 -6.26
N LYS A 88 -37.72 -5.32 -6.84
CA LYS A 88 -37.84 -6.39 -7.84
C LYS A 88 -37.03 -6.07 -9.09
N ASN A 89 -37.26 -4.89 -9.68
CA ASN A 89 -36.54 -4.47 -10.88
C ASN A 89 -35.02 -4.44 -10.65
N LEU A 90 -34.59 -3.99 -9.47
CA LEU A 90 -33.19 -4.03 -9.06
C LEU A 90 -32.64 -5.46 -8.99
N THR A 91 -33.40 -6.39 -8.38
CA THR A 91 -33.04 -7.81 -8.31
C THR A 91 -32.89 -8.40 -9.71
N ASP A 92 -33.84 -8.12 -10.61
CA ASP A 92 -33.83 -8.61 -11.98
C ASP A 92 -32.63 -8.05 -12.78
N ASP A 93 -32.34 -6.75 -12.67
CA ASP A 93 -31.18 -6.16 -13.35
C ASP A 93 -29.85 -6.76 -12.86
N ILE A 94 -29.72 -7.05 -11.56
CA ILE A 94 -28.53 -7.73 -11.00
C ILE A 94 -28.45 -9.17 -11.52
N PHE A 95 -29.58 -9.88 -11.59
CA PHE A 95 -29.64 -11.24 -12.13
C PHE A 95 -29.19 -11.33 -13.60
N TYR A 96 -29.46 -10.29 -14.40
CA TYR A 96 -29.01 -10.23 -15.79
C TYR A 96 -27.65 -9.55 -16.00
N LEU A 97 -27.00 -9.10 -14.93
CA LEU A 97 -25.70 -8.46 -15.03
C LEU A 97 -24.63 -9.48 -15.49
N PRO A 98 -23.81 -9.15 -16.50
CA PRO A 98 -22.75 -10.04 -16.95
C PRO A 98 -21.75 -10.37 -15.84
N GLY A 99 -21.37 -11.65 -15.74
CA GLY A 99 -20.43 -12.14 -14.73
C GLY A 99 -21.07 -12.49 -13.38
N VAL A 100 -22.35 -12.23 -13.15
CA VAL A 100 -23.07 -12.70 -11.96
C VAL A 100 -23.44 -14.19 -12.11
N ALA A 101 -23.16 -14.98 -11.07
CA ALA A 101 -23.67 -16.33 -10.91
C ALA A 101 -25.17 -16.27 -10.59
N ARG A 102 -26.02 -16.50 -11.57
CA ARG A 102 -27.48 -16.32 -11.46
C ARG A 102 -28.10 -17.13 -10.33
N GLU A 103 -27.59 -18.33 -10.11
CA GLU A 103 -28.00 -19.25 -9.05
C GLU A 103 -27.69 -18.74 -7.62
N SER A 104 -26.77 -17.80 -7.48
CA SER A 104 -26.35 -17.22 -6.19
C SER A 104 -27.16 -15.98 -5.79
N VAL A 105 -27.93 -15.39 -6.72
CA VAL A 105 -28.66 -14.15 -6.47
C VAL A 105 -29.68 -14.39 -5.36
N THR A 106 -29.57 -13.63 -4.28
CA THR A 106 -30.37 -13.77 -3.07
C THR A 106 -30.99 -12.43 -2.69
N SER A 107 -32.31 -12.38 -2.65
CA SER A 107 -33.14 -11.21 -2.33
C SER A 107 -34.50 -11.70 -1.80
N LEU A 108 -35.34 -10.84 -1.20
CA LEU A 108 -36.69 -11.29 -0.78
C LEU A 108 -37.55 -11.78 -1.95
N TRP A 109 -37.21 -11.41 -3.18
CA TRP A 109 -37.90 -11.84 -4.41
C TRP A 109 -37.39 -13.15 -4.99
N THR A 110 -36.25 -13.67 -4.52
CA THR A 110 -35.64 -14.86 -5.10
C THR A 110 -36.12 -16.13 -4.42
N PRO A 111 -36.23 -17.24 -5.17
CA PRO A 111 -36.79 -18.49 -4.66
C PRO A 111 -35.83 -19.25 -3.73
N ASN A 112 -34.66 -18.70 -3.38
CA ASN A 112 -33.75 -19.29 -2.40
C ASN A 112 -33.93 -18.68 -0.99
N VAL A 113 -34.91 -17.77 -0.82
CA VAL A 113 -35.27 -17.15 0.46
C VAL A 113 -36.61 -17.72 0.92
N HIS A 114 -36.54 -18.85 1.64
CA HIS A 114 -37.71 -19.58 2.14
C HIS A 114 -37.99 -19.30 3.62
N TYR A 115 -39.27 -19.13 3.94
CA TYR A 115 -39.80 -19.18 5.29
C TYR A 115 -40.36 -20.59 5.55
N ILE A 116 -39.85 -21.25 6.58
CA ILE A 116 -40.38 -22.53 7.04
C ILE A 116 -41.36 -22.23 8.16
N GLU A 117 -42.63 -22.54 7.92
CA GLU A 117 -43.71 -22.42 8.89
C GLU A 117 -44.18 -23.81 9.31
N ILE A 118 -44.56 -23.95 10.57
CA ILE A 118 -45.07 -25.19 11.13
C ILE A 118 -46.55 -24.98 11.39
N THR A 119 -47.37 -25.72 10.66
CA THR A 119 -48.83 -25.70 10.78
C THR A 119 -49.32 -27.03 11.36
N GLU A 120 -50.62 -27.13 11.65
CA GLU A 120 -51.25 -28.38 12.11
C GLU A 120 -51.10 -29.53 11.10
N ASP A 121 -50.90 -29.21 9.81
CA ASP A 121 -50.69 -30.17 8.73
C ASP A 121 -49.20 -30.56 8.53
N GLY A 122 -48.27 -29.88 9.23
CA GLY A 122 -46.83 -30.16 9.21
C GLY A 122 -45.97 -28.95 8.87
N ALA A 123 -44.69 -29.20 8.57
CA ALA A 123 -43.76 -28.16 8.15
C ALA A 123 -43.96 -27.82 6.66
N THR A 124 -44.25 -26.55 6.36
CA THR A 124 -44.37 -26.05 4.99
C THR A 124 -43.27 -25.04 4.72
N ALA A 125 -42.51 -25.26 3.65
CA ALA A 125 -41.57 -24.29 3.13
C ALA A 125 -42.27 -23.42 2.09
N GLN A 126 -42.30 -22.12 2.31
CA GLN A 126 -42.88 -21.16 1.37
C GLN A 126 -41.85 -20.07 1.06
N ASP A 127 -41.86 -19.55 -0.16
CA ASP A 127 -41.09 -18.36 -0.48
C ASP A 127 -41.58 -17.18 0.34
N VAL A 128 -40.67 -16.30 0.77
CA VAL A 128 -41.05 -15.09 1.52
C VAL A 128 -41.98 -14.21 0.68
N ILE A 129 -41.69 -14.07 -0.62
CA ILE A 129 -42.61 -13.47 -1.60
C ILE A 129 -43.03 -14.55 -2.60
N PRO A 130 -44.30 -15.01 -2.58
CA PRO A 130 -44.77 -16.04 -3.50
C PRO A 130 -44.74 -15.60 -4.97
N ASN A 131 -44.45 -16.55 -5.88
CA ASN A 131 -44.37 -16.31 -7.34
C ASN A 131 -45.64 -15.66 -7.97
N GLY A 132 -46.81 -15.84 -7.35
CA GLY A 132 -48.06 -15.24 -7.81
C GLY A 132 -48.22 -13.75 -7.48
N VAL A 133 -47.43 -13.22 -6.54
CA VAL A 133 -47.54 -11.82 -6.11
C VAL A 133 -46.86 -10.90 -7.12
N GLN A 134 -47.65 -10.03 -7.76
CA GLN A 134 -47.13 -9.01 -8.67
C GLN A 134 -46.93 -7.70 -7.92
N PRO A 135 -45.79 -7.00 -8.07
CA PRO A 135 -45.53 -5.76 -7.34
C PRO A 135 -46.60 -4.69 -7.54
N ASP A 136 -47.19 -4.60 -8.73
CA ASP A 136 -48.23 -3.60 -9.03
C ASP A 136 -49.58 -3.90 -8.38
N ALA A 137 -49.84 -5.16 -8.04
CA ALA A 137 -51.10 -5.65 -7.50
C ALA A 137 -51.03 -5.98 -5.99
N MET A 138 -49.90 -5.74 -5.32
CA MET A 138 -49.74 -6.01 -3.88
C MET A 138 -50.76 -5.23 -3.04
N THR A 139 -51.48 -5.93 -2.18
CA THR A 139 -52.35 -5.34 -1.16
C THR A 139 -51.58 -5.07 0.14
N PRO A 140 -52.11 -4.25 1.07
CA PRO A 140 -51.54 -4.10 2.41
C PRO A 140 -51.38 -5.43 3.16
N GLU A 141 -52.32 -6.37 2.96
CA GLU A 141 -52.28 -7.70 3.56
C GLU A 141 -51.11 -8.53 3.02
N ASP A 142 -50.81 -8.44 1.72
CA ASP A 142 -49.64 -9.08 1.13
C ASP A 142 -48.34 -8.57 1.77
N ILE A 143 -48.24 -7.25 1.99
CA ILE A 143 -47.05 -6.61 2.59
C ILE A 143 -46.87 -7.06 4.04
N ASP A 144 -47.95 -7.10 4.82
CA ASP A 144 -47.89 -7.57 6.22
C ASP A 144 -47.53 -9.07 6.28
N ALA A 145 -48.04 -9.88 5.37
CA ALA A 145 -47.65 -11.29 5.27
C ALA A 145 -46.15 -11.44 4.95
N ILE A 146 -45.63 -10.68 3.97
CA ILE A 146 -44.20 -10.68 3.62
C ILE A 146 -43.36 -10.23 4.82
N LYS A 147 -43.81 -9.22 5.56
CA LYS A 147 -43.13 -8.73 6.77
C LYS A 147 -43.04 -9.80 7.85
N ILE A 148 -44.15 -10.49 8.14
CA ILE A 148 -44.17 -11.58 9.12
C ILE A 148 -43.22 -12.70 8.69
N LYS A 149 -43.27 -13.12 7.42
CA LYS A 149 -42.37 -14.16 6.88
C LYS A 149 -40.90 -13.75 6.91
N ALA A 150 -40.59 -12.48 6.60
CA ALA A 150 -39.22 -11.97 6.64
C ALA A 150 -38.64 -11.94 8.07
N ILE A 151 -39.46 -11.55 9.06
CA ILE A 151 -39.08 -11.54 10.48
C ILE A 151 -38.97 -12.98 11.00
N GLY A 152 -39.99 -13.80 10.78
CA GLY A 152 -40.04 -15.18 11.25
C GLY A 152 -38.98 -16.08 10.61
N GLY A 153 -38.61 -15.82 9.35
CA GLY A 153 -37.55 -16.52 8.63
C GLY A 153 -36.13 -16.10 9.01
N GLY A 154 -35.96 -15.14 9.93
CA GLY A 154 -34.63 -14.68 10.36
C GLY A 154 -33.86 -13.93 9.26
N PHE A 155 -34.57 -13.27 8.34
CA PHE A 155 -33.96 -12.49 7.26
C PHE A 155 -33.60 -11.06 7.69
N VAL A 156 -34.04 -10.61 8.86
CA VAL A 156 -33.66 -9.34 9.48
C VAL A 156 -32.19 -9.40 9.96
N GLY A 157 -31.42 -8.37 9.63
CA GLY A 157 -29.97 -8.34 9.74
C GLY A 157 -29.25 -9.10 8.64
N ARG A 158 -29.95 -9.89 7.81
CA ARG A 158 -29.38 -10.63 6.68
C ARG A 158 -29.74 -9.95 5.37
N VAL A 159 -30.94 -10.16 4.85
CA VAL A 159 -31.45 -9.57 3.61
C VAL A 159 -32.16 -8.24 3.87
N VAL A 160 -32.73 -8.07 5.06
CA VAL A 160 -33.42 -6.85 5.51
C VAL A 160 -32.61 -6.18 6.61
N ALA A 161 -32.52 -4.85 6.60
CA ALA A 161 -31.84 -4.09 7.64
C ALA A 161 -32.47 -4.31 9.03
N ASN A 162 -31.67 -4.23 10.09
CA ASN A 162 -32.13 -4.39 11.48
C ASN A 162 -33.20 -3.36 11.90
N ASP A 163 -33.23 -2.20 11.24
CA ASP A 163 -34.18 -1.11 11.47
C ASP A 163 -35.31 -1.05 10.42
N PHE A 164 -35.39 -2.04 9.51
CA PHE A 164 -36.35 -2.10 8.40
C PHE A 164 -36.25 -0.96 7.38
N THR A 165 -35.13 -0.23 7.34
CA THR A 165 -34.92 0.90 6.41
C THR A 165 -34.18 0.54 5.13
N GLY A 166 -33.86 -0.73 4.91
CA GLY A 166 -33.19 -1.18 3.69
C GLY A 166 -33.38 -2.67 3.41
N ALA A 167 -33.24 -3.05 2.15
CA ALA A 167 -33.17 -4.44 1.71
C ALA A 167 -31.99 -4.63 0.75
N MET A 168 -31.27 -5.75 0.91
CA MET A 168 -30.10 -6.09 0.11
C MET A 168 -30.44 -7.07 -1.01
N VAL A 169 -29.67 -7.03 -2.09
CA VAL A 169 -29.51 -8.09 -3.06
C VAL A 169 -28.06 -8.57 -2.96
N TRP A 170 -27.87 -9.85 -2.64
CA TRP A 170 -26.57 -10.50 -2.63
C TRP A 170 -26.42 -11.29 -3.92
N ALA A 171 -25.24 -11.26 -4.53
CA ALA A 171 -24.90 -12.09 -5.68
C ALA A 171 -23.42 -12.42 -5.68
N ASP A 172 -23.04 -13.62 -6.11
CA ASP A 172 -21.65 -13.99 -6.33
C ASP A 172 -21.26 -13.76 -7.79
N MET A 173 -20.00 -13.40 -7.99
CA MET A 173 -19.42 -13.19 -9.32
C MET A 173 -18.64 -14.42 -9.76
N GLN A 174 -18.79 -14.76 -11.04
CA GLN A 174 -18.01 -15.80 -11.70
C GLN A 174 -16.68 -15.22 -12.19
N ASP A 175 -15.61 -16.01 -12.11
CA ASP A 175 -14.29 -15.59 -12.61
C ASP A 175 -14.23 -15.55 -14.15
N PHE A 176 -15.03 -16.40 -14.81
CA PHE A 176 -15.11 -16.53 -16.26
C PHE A 176 -16.55 -16.36 -16.72
N ASP A 177 -16.73 -15.62 -17.81
CA ASP A 177 -18.04 -15.47 -18.45
C ASP A 177 -18.40 -16.79 -19.14
N PRO A 178 -19.52 -17.46 -18.76
CA PRO A 178 -19.92 -18.74 -19.35
C PRO A 178 -20.17 -18.67 -20.86
N SER A 179 -20.55 -17.50 -21.37
CA SER A 179 -20.89 -17.30 -22.78
C SER A 179 -19.66 -17.12 -23.67
N THR A 180 -18.58 -16.51 -23.13
CA THR A 180 -17.37 -16.19 -23.91
C THR A 180 -16.16 -17.04 -23.52
N GLY A 181 -16.18 -17.71 -22.36
CA GLY A 181 -15.04 -18.43 -21.79
C GLY A 181 -13.86 -17.52 -21.40
N LYS A 182 -14.01 -16.20 -21.52
CA LYS A 182 -12.98 -15.22 -21.13
C LYS A 182 -13.14 -14.84 -19.67
N LYS A 183 -12.03 -14.45 -19.05
CA LYS A 183 -12.05 -13.89 -17.69
C LYS A 183 -12.94 -12.64 -17.68
N VAL A 184 -13.82 -12.54 -16.69
CA VAL A 184 -14.73 -11.38 -16.55
C VAL A 184 -13.89 -10.11 -16.37
N ASP A 185 -14.19 -9.09 -17.16
CA ASP A 185 -13.58 -7.77 -16.99
C ASP A 185 -14.26 -7.05 -15.83
N LEU A 186 -13.59 -7.04 -14.68
CA LEU A 186 -14.09 -6.39 -13.46
C LEU A 186 -14.30 -4.89 -13.63
N PHE A 187 -13.58 -4.24 -14.56
CA PHE A 187 -13.75 -2.80 -14.81
C PHE A 187 -15.06 -2.52 -15.53
N ASP A 188 -15.41 -3.33 -16.53
CA ASP A 188 -16.70 -3.22 -17.22
C ASP A 188 -17.87 -3.52 -16.27
N VAL A 189 -17.72 -4.50 -15.38
CA VAL A 189 -18.72 -4.78 -14.34
C VAL A 189 -18.90 -3.58 -13.41
N ALA A 190 -17.81 -2.99 -12.90
CA ALA A 190 -17.88 -1.81 -12.03
C ALA A 190 -18.58 -0.61 -12.71
N ASP A 191 -18.25 -0.37 -13.99
CA ASP A 191 -18.88 0.66 -14.81
C ASP A 191 -20.39 0.43 -14.97
N LYS A 192 -20.79 -0.82 -15.21
CA LYS A 192 -22.20 -1.22 -15.31
C LYS A 192 -22.93 -1.10 -13.97
N LEU A 193 -22.29 -1.42 -12.86
CA LEU A 193 -22.87 -1.22 -11.53
C LEU A 193 -23.19 0.26 -11.26
N GLU A 194 -22.32 1.18 -11.67
CA GLU A 194 -22.62 2.61 -11.53
C GLU A 194 -23.69 3.06 -12.54
N LYS A 195 -23.54 2.76 -13.82
CA LYS A 195 -24.43 3.27 -14.89
C LYS A 195 -25.82 2.62 -14.93
N GLN A 196 -25.88 1.30 -14.78
CA GLN A 196 -27.10 0.51 -14.96
C GLN A 196 -27.83 0.25 -13.64
N ILE A 197 -27.12 0.25 -12.50
CA ILE A 197 -27.72 0.04 -11.19
C ILE A 197 -27.84 1.35 -10.42
N ARG A 198 -26.73 1.97 -10.02
CA ARG A 198 -26.79 3.17 -9.16
C ARG A 198 -27.52 4.33 -9.83
N HIS A 199 -27.09 4.75 -11.02
CA HIS A 199 -27.71 5.88 -11.73
C HIS A 199 -29.18 5.64 -12.11
N LYS A 200 -29.60 4.37 -12.25
CA LYS A 200 -30.98 4.00 -12.58
C LYS A 200 -31.90 4.09 -11.36
N TYR A 201 -31.43 3.67 -10.19
CA TYR A 201 -32.25 3.48 -9.00
C TYR A 201 -32.04 4.54 -7.89
N GLU A 202 -30.89 5.23 -7.84
CA GLU A 202 -30.65 6.31 -6.88
C GLU A 202 -31.34 7.60 -7.33
N ASN A 203 -32.26 8.12 -6.51
CA ASN A 203 -33.06 9.31 -6.80
C ASN A 203 -33.54 10.00 -5.49
N ASP A 204 -34.50 10.91 -5.59
CA ASP A 204 -35.08 11.64 -4.44
C ASP A 204 -35.88 10.74 -3.48
N LYS A 205 -36.26 9.53 -3.89
CA LYS A 205 -36.99 8.56 -3.07
C LYS A 205 -36.09 7.47 -2.51
N TYR A 206 -35.09 7.04 -3.25
CA TYR A 206 -34.24 5.90 -2.89
C TYR A 206 -32.75 6.24 -2.94
N SER A 207 -32.00 5.70 -1.99
CA SER A 207 -30.54 5.60 -2.04
C SER A 207 -30.12 4.18 -2.38
N VAL A 208 -29.03 4.06 -3.13
CA VAL A 208 -28.43 2.78 -3.51
C VAL A 208 -27.03 2.73 -2.92
N ARG A 209 -26.70 1.60 -2.29
CA ARG A 209 -25.37 1.28 -1.76
C ARG A 209 -24.83 0.07 -2.51
N ILE A 210 -23.59 0.15 -3.00
CA ILE A 210 -22.97 -0.94 -3.76
C ILE A 210 -21.61 -1.24 -3.16
N ILE A 211 -21.41 -2.48 -2.73
CA ILE A 211 -20.12 -2.99 -2.27
C ILE A 211 -19.85 -4.36 -2.88
N GLY A 212 -18.58 -4.75 -2.94
CA GLY A 212 -18.15 -5.99 -3.58
C GLY A 212 -16.79 -5.83 -4.22
N PHE A 213 -16.10 -6.95 -4.44
CA PHE A 213 -14.72 -6.94 -4.91
C PHE A 213 -14.59 -6.34 -6.31
N ALA A 214 -15.49 -6.67 -7.24
CA ALA A 214 -15.53 -6.06 -8.57
C ALA A 214 -15.65 -4.53 -8.51
N LYS A 215 -16.55 -4.02 -7.64
CA LYS A 215 -16.74 -2.59 -7.45
C LYS A 215 -15.53 -1.90 -6.83
N ALA A 216 -14.93 -2.50 -5.80
CA ALA A 216 -13.74 -1.97 -5.14
C ALA A 216 -12.56 -1.84 -6.12
N ILE A 217 -12.33 -2.87 -6.95
CA ILE A 217 -11.28 -2.85 -7.97
C ILE A 217 -11.53 -1.79 -9.04
N GLY A 218 -12.78 -1.62 -9.48
CA GLY A 218 -13.15 -0.55 -10.40
C GLY A 218 -12.76 0.83 -9.86
N ASP A 219 -13.15 1.13 -8.62
CA ASP A 219 -12.84 2.41 -7.97
C ASP A 219 -11.34 2.63 -7.76
N VAL A 220 -10.60 1.57 -7.44
CA VAL A 220 -9.14 1.63 -7.33
C VAL A 220 -8.49 1.92 -8.68
N ALA A 221 -8.98 1.33 -9.77
CA ALA A 221 -8.44 1.56 -11.11
C ALA A 221 -8.78 2.96 -11.66
N ASP A 222 -9.97 3.47 -11.39
CA ASP A 222 -10.32 4.87 -11.70
C ASP A 222 -9.42 5.83 -10.93
N GLY A 223 -9.17 5.54 -9.65
CA GLY A 223 -8.17 6.23 -8.86
C GLY A 223 -6.76 6.15 -9.46
N ALA A 224 -6.37 5.02 -10.04
CA ALA A 224 -5.04 4.84 -10.64
C ALA A 224 -4.80 5.74 -11.85
N ARG A 225 -5.83 6.11 -12.62
CA ARG A 225 -5.69 7.09 -13.71
C ARG A 225 -5.24 8.47 -13.19
N SER A 226 -5.70 8.85 -12.00
CA SER A 226 -5.31 10.12 -11.38
C SER A 226 -3.81 10.17 -11.03
N VAL A 227 -3.17 9.02 -10.81
CA VAL A 227 -1.72 8.92 -10.53
C VAL A 227 -0.90 9.58 -11.64
N PHE A 228 -1.26 9.36 -12.91
CA PHE A 228 -0.59 9.98 -14.05
C PHE A 228 -0.77 11.50 -14.10
N ILE A 229 -1.92 12.01 -13.67
CA ILE A 229 -2.16 13.46 -13.57
C ILE A 229 -1.26 14.05 -12.50
N PHE A 230 -1.18 13.43 -11.32
CA PHE A 230 -0.27 13.86 -10.27
C PHE A 230 1.21 13.73 -10.68
N PHE A 231 1.55 12.77 -11.54
CA PHE A 231 2.89 12.73 -12.16
C PHE A 231 3.18 13.97 -12.98
N ALA A 232 2.25 14.33 -13.87
CA ALA A 232 2.40 15.47 -14.74
C ALA A 232 2.53 16.76 -13.93
N ILE A 233 1.72 16.93 -12.88
CA ILE A 233 1.81 18.06 -11.95
C ILE A 233 3.17 18.05 -11.23
N ALA A 234 3.57 16.92 -10.64
CA ALA A 234 4.85 16.79 -9.95
C ALA A 234 6.04 17.08 -10.89
N PHE A 235 5.98 16.61 -12.13
CA PHE A 235 6.97 16.89 -13.18
C PHE A 235 7.04 18.38 -13.48
N LEU A 236 5.90 19.06 -13.67
CA LEU A 236 5.85 20.51 -13.92
C LEU A 236 6.39 21.31 -12.74
N LEU A 237 6.02 20.96 -11.50
CA LEU A 237 6.53 21.60 -10.29
C LEU A 237 8.03 21.37 -10.09
N THR A 238 8.51 20.17 -10.44
CA THR A 238 9.93 19.83 -10.40
C THR A 238 10.70 20.60 -11.47
N ALA A 239 10.16 20.71 -12.68
CA ALA A 239 10.73 21.51 -13.76
C ALA A 239 10.79 23.00 -13.40
N LEU A 240 9.72 23.54 -12.81
CA LEU A 240 9.67 24.91 -12.33
C LEU A 240 10.70 25.14 -11.22
N SER A 241 10.76 24.27 -10.21
CA SER A 241 11.75 24.33 -9.15
C SER A 241 13.17 24.32 -9.73
N LEU A 242 13.47 23.36 -10.61
CA LEU A 242 14.79 23.24 -11.23
C LEU A 242 15.14 24.46 -12.10
N TYR A 243 14.17 25.05 -12.79
CA TYR A 243 14.34 26.30 -13.52
C TYR A 243 14.62 27.47 -12.58
N LEU A 244 13.90 27.60 -11.48
CA LEU A 244 14.16 28.65 -10.47
C LEU A 244 15.55 28.49 -9.83
N TYR A 245 16.03 27.26 -9.70
CA TYR A 245 17.35 26.95 -9.17
C TYR A 245 18.48 27.26 -10.16
N SER A 246 18.39 26.72 -11.37
CA SER A 246 19.42 26.80 -12.40
C SER A 246 19.38 28.12 -13.17
N ARG A 247 18.21 28.78 -13.24
CA ARG A 247 17.93 29.96 -14.08
C ARG A 247 18.23 29.74 -15.57
N SER A 248 18.19 28.49 -16.03
CA SER A 248 18.41 28.12 -17.43
C SER A 248 17.48 27.00 -17.88
N TRP A 249 16.74 27.25 -18.97
CA TRP A 249 15.89 26.26 -19.62
C TRP A 249 16.70 25.10 -20.21
N MET A 250 17.93 25.34 -20.65
CA MET A 250 18.80 24.30 -21.23
C MET A 250 19.26 23.30 -20.15
N LEU A 251 19.76 23.80 -19.01
CA LEU A 251 20.18 22.95 -17.89
C LEU A 251 19.00 22.19 -17.27
N THR A 252 17.86 22.87 -17.14
CA THR A 252 16.62 22.27 -16.68
C THR A 252 16.18 21.13 -17.61
N GLY A 253 16.08 21.40 -18.91
CA GLY A 253 15.70 20.41 -19.91
C GLY A 253 16.65 19.22 -19.97
N ALA A 254 17.97 19.44 -19.90
CA ALA A 254 18.97 18.37 -19.91
C ALA A 254 18.80 17.40 -18.74
N THR A 255 18.55 17.95 -17.55
CA THR A 255 18.40 17.18 -16.32
C THR A 255 17.10 16.40 -16.30
N LEU A 256 16.02 17.01 -16.76
CA LEU A 256 14.74 16.33 -16.91
C LEU A 256 14.82 15.23 -17.97
N LEU A 257 15.47 15.48 -19.11
CA LEU A 257 15.68 14.48 -20.17
C LEU A 257 16.52 13.30 -19.67
N ALA A 258 17.67 13.56 -19.05
CA ALA A 258 18.51 12.52 -18.46
C ALA A 258 17.74 11.72 -17.38
N SER A 259 16.88 12.41 -16.62
CA SER A 259 16.07 11.76 -15.60
C SER A 259 14.91 10.94 -16.18
N LEU A 260 14.23 11.42 -17.21
CA LEU A 260 13.11 10.71 -17.83
C LEU A 260 13.59 9.50 -18.64
N THR A 261 14.77 9.58 -19.24
CA THR A 261 15.37 8.49 -20.03
C THR A 261 15.48 7.20 -19.22
N SER A 262 15.92 7.26 -17.96
CA SER A 262 16.01 6.06 -17.13
C SER A 262 14.64 5.47 -16.77
N VAL A 263 13.59 6.30 -16.69
CA VAL A 263 12.22 5.85 -16.41
C VAL A 263 11.66 5.11 -17.63
N VAL A 264 11.90 5.63 -18.84
CA VAL A 264 11.56 4.94 -20.09
C VAL A 264 12.27 3.58 -20.16
N TRP A 265 13.57 3.54 -19.83
CA TRP A 265 14.32 2.30 -19.81
C TRP A 265 13.82 1.33 -18.73
N GLN A 266 13.41 1.84 -17.58
CA GLN A 266 12.82 1.04 -16.52
C GLN A 266 11.51 0.38 -16.99
N PHE A 267 10.60 1.13 -17.62
CA PHE A 267 9.37 0.56 -18.17
C PHE A 267 9.63 -0.49 -19.24
N ALA A 268 10.58 -0.23 -20.14
CA ALA A 268 10.98 -1.19 -21.16
C ALA A 268 11.54 -2.48 -20.55
N ALA A 269 12.38 -2.36 -19.51
CA ALA A 269 12.95 -3.51 -18.83
C ALA A 269 11.89 -4.35 -18.10
N LEU A 270 10.88 -3.71 -17.48
CA LEU A 270 9.78 -4.42 -16.83
C LEU A 270 8.95 -5.22 -17.84
N ASP A 271 8.60 -4.61 -18.98
CA ASP A 271 7.86 -5.28 -20.06
C ASP A 271 8.65 -6.48 -20.61
N LEU A 272 9.96 -6.31 -20.86
CA LEU A 272 10.85 -7.38 -21.34
C LEU A 272 11.01 -8.54 -20.33
N LEU A 273 10.89 -8.25 -19.04
CA LEU A 273 10.91 -9.28 -17.98
C LEU A 273 9.55 -9.97 -17.79
N GLY A 274 8.52 -9.53 -18.51
CA GLY A 274 7.16 -10.07 -18.41
C GLY A 274 6.40 -9.56 -17.18
N TYR A 275 6.89 -8.51 -16.51
CA TYR A 275 6.20 -7.89 -15.39
C TYR A 275 5.15 -6.88 -15.89
N GLY A 276 4.00 -6.85 -15.21
CA GLY A 276 3.00 -5.80 -15.39
C GLY A 276 3.19 -4.64 -14.40
N LEU A 277 2.44 -3.57 -14.59
CA LEU A 277 2.36 -2.48 -13.61
C LEU A 277 1.26 -2.77 -12.60
N ASP A 278 1.65 -3.28 -11.44
CA ASP A 278 0.76 -3.36 -10.28
C ASP A 278 0.54 -1.95 -9.67
N PRO A 279 -0.59 -1.68 -8.99
CA PRO A 279 -0.90 -0.36 -8.44
C PRO A 279 0.18 0.25 -7.53
N LEU A 280 0.86 -0.56 -6.71
CA LEU A 280 2.01 -0.10 -5.92
C LEU A 280 3.26 0.17 -6.77
N ALA A 281 3.49 -0.63 -7.82
CA ALA A 281 4.64 -0.51 -8.71
C ALA A 281 4.60 0.76 -9.57
N ILE A 282 3.40 1.32 -9.84
CA ILE A 282 3.24 2.60 -10.55
C ILE A 282 4.04 3.73 -9.91
N LEU A 283 4.29 3.69 -8.60
CA LEU A 283 4.98 4.75 -7.87
C LEU A 283 6.50 4.73 -8.04
N VAL A 284 7.09 3.58 -8.37
CA VAL A 284 8.54 3.44 -8.51
C VAL A 284 9.13 4.34 -9.60
N PRO A 285 8.58 4.41 -10.82
CA PRO A 285 8.99 5.37 -11.85
C PRO A 285 9.14 6.80 -11.34
N PHE A 286 8.24 7.24 -10.46
CA PHE A 286 8.24 8.58 -9.91
C PHE A 286 9.41 8.76 -8.94
N LEU A 287 9.63 7.78 -8.08
CA LEU A 287 10.75 7.78 -7.13
C LEU A 287 12.08 7.77 -7.85
N VAL A 288 12.20 6.93 -8.88
CA VAL A 288 13.37 6.89 -9.77
C VAL A 288 13.54 8.24 -10.46
N PHE A 289 12.48 8.85 -11.00
CA PHE A 289 12.54 10.20 -11.55
C PHE A 289 13.04 11.24 -10.53
N ALA A 290 12.47 11.23 -9.32
CA ALA A 290 12.83 12.09 -8.20
C ALA A 290 14.32 11.96 -7.82
N ILE A 291 14.80 10.74 -7.57
CA ILE A 291 16.22 10.45 -7.33
C ILE A 291 17.06 11.01 -8.49
N GLY A 292 16.58 10.84 -9.72
CA GLY A 292 17.19 11.42 -10.90
C GLY A 292 17.38 12.94 -10.82
N VAL A 293 16.30 13.66 -10.53
CA VAL A 293 16.39 15.12 -10.44
C VAL A 293 17.30 15.54 -9.28
N SER A 294 17.26 14.84 -8.15
CA SER A 294 18.16 15.06 -7.01
C SER A 294 19.64 15.04 -7.40
N HIS A 295 20.10 13.96 -8.03
CA HIS A 295 21.49 13.87 -8.51
C HIS A 295 21.80 14.90 -9.60
N GLY A 296 20.82 15.20 -10.47
CA GLY A 296 20.95 16.23 -11.49
C GLY A 296 21.13 17.64 -10.91
N VAL A 297 20.43 17.97 -9.82
CA VAL A 297 20.60 19.25 -9.10
C VAL A 297 22.02 19.38 -8.56
N GLN A 298 22.58 18.30 -7.98
CA GLN A 298 23.98 18.31 -7.50
C GLN A 298 24.97 18.59 -8.62
N GLN A 299 24.75 17.98 -9.80
CA GLN A 299 25.58 18.22 -10.98
C GLN A 299 25.42 19.63 -11.54
N ILE A 300 24.18 20.13 -11.67
CA ILE A 300 23.92 21.49 -12.13
C ILE A 300 24.52 22.50 -11.16
N ASN A 301 24.44 22.29 -9.85
CA ASN A 301 25.03 23.19 -8.87
C ASN A 301 26.54 23.38 -9.15
N ARG A 302 27.26 22.29 -9.40
CA ARG A 302 28.69 22.32 -9.74
C ARG A 302 28.96 22.97 -11.08
N VAL A 303 28.18 22.63 -12.11
CA VAL A 303 28.31 23.21 -13.46
C VAL A 303 28.06 24.72 -13.41
N THR A 304 26.97 25.15 -12.79
CA THR A 304 26.61 26.55 -12.61
C THR A 304 27.68 27.28 -11.82
N ALA A 305 28.20 26.67 -10.76
CA ALA A 305 29.28 27.24 -9.96
C ALA A 305 30.57 27.47 -10.76
N ALA A 306 30.94 26.56 -11.65
CA ALA A 306 32.12 26.69 -12.50
C ALA A 306 31.92 27.73 -13.62
N ILE A 307 30.74 27.75 -14.26
CA ILE A 307 30.41 28.75 -15.29
C ILE A 307 30.37 30.16 -14.69
N SER A 308 29.79 30.34 -13.50
CA SER A 308 29.82 31.63 -12.80
C SER A 308 31.23 32.08 -12.40
N ALA A 309 32.22 31.18 -12.37
CA ALA A 309 33.62 31.50 -12.16
C ALA A 309 34.40 31.73 -13.48
N GLY A 310 33.71 31.74 -14.63
CA GLY A 310 34.30 31.99 -15.94
C GLY A 310 34.76 30.73 -16.69
N ALA A 311 34.43 29.52 -16.22
CA ALA A 311 34.78 28.30 -16.93
C ALA A 311 33.91 28.06 -18.17
N SER A 312 34.48 27.41 -19.20
CA SER A 312 33.72 26.94 -20.36
C SER A 312 32.78 25.78 -20.00
N SER A 313 31.71 25.59 -20.77
CA SER A 313 30.74 24.49 -20.54
C SER A 313 31.40 23.10 -20.52
N GLU A 314 32.40 22.88 -21.37
CA GLU A 314 33.13 21.61 -21.40
C GLU A 314 33.97 21.40 -20.13
N HIS A 315 34.70 22.43 -19.70
CA HIS A 315 35.50 22.34 -18.48
C HIS A 315 34.61 22.17 -17.24
N ALA A 316 33.49 22.91 -17.18
CA ALA A 316 32.49 22.79 -16.12
C ALA A 316 31.86 21.39 -16.05
N ALA A 317 31.53 20.80 -17.21
CA ALA A 317 30.96 19.46 -17.29
C ALA A 317 31.95 18.37 -16.84
N ARG A 318 33.21 18.45 -17.28
CA ARG A 318 34.29 17.53 -16.87
C ARG A 318 34.58 17.62 -15.37
N ALA A 319 34.69 18.84 -14.85
CA ALA A 319 34.91 19.07 -13.42
C ALA A 319 33.75 18.54 -12.56
N SER A 320 32.50 18.73 -13.00
CA SER A 320 31.33 18.17 -12.33
C SER A 320 31.32 16.65 -12.36
N PHE A 321 31.63 16.03 -13.51
CA PHE A 321 31.73 14.58 -13.66
C PHE A 321 32.74 13.97 -12.69
N VAL A 322 33.99 14.46 -12.69
CA VAL A 322 35.05 13.92 -11.83
C VAL A 322 34.71 14.06 -10.35
N ALA A 323 34.17 15.22 -9.95
CA ALA A 323 33.85 15.51 -8.56
C ALA A 323 32.67 14.70 -8.00
N LEU A 324 31.72 14.29 -8.86
CA LEU A 324 30.50 13.60 -8.44
C LEU A 324 30.48 12.11 -8.81
N LEU A 325 31.42 11.62 -9.62
CA LEU A 325 31.47 10.21 -10.00
C LEU A 325 31.61 9.32 -8.76
N GLY A 326 32.50 9.65 -7.82
CA GLY A 326 32.69 8.85 -6.61
C GLY A 326 31.50 8.93 -5.64
N PRO A 327 31.20 10.13 -5.07
CA PRO A 327 30.11 10.30 -4.12
C PRO A 327 28.74 9.95 -4.70
N GLY A 328 28.48 10.33 -5.96
CA GLY A 328 27.23 10.03 -6.65
C GLY A 328 27.03 8.55 -6.94
N SER A 329 28.09 7.82 -7.31
CA SER A 329 28.01 6.36 -7.49
C SER A 329 27.75 5.64 -6.17
N MET A 330 28.38 6.08 -5.08
CA MET A 330 28.17 5.49 -3.75
C MET A 330 26.74 5.69 -3.24
N ALA A 331 26.22 6.90 -3.39
CA ALA A 331 24.82 7.21 -3.09
C ALA A 331 23.88 6.28 -3.88
N LEU A 332 23.99 6.25 -5.22
CA LEU A 332 23.16 5.39 -6.06
C LEU A 332 23.32 3.89 -5.77
N THR A 333 24.53 3.43 -5.42
CA THR A 333 24.77 2.03 -5.02
C THR A 333 24.07 1.71 -3.70
N THR A 334 24.09 2.64 -2.75
CA THR A 334 23.40 2.49 -1.47
C THR A 334 21.90 2.42 -1.68
N THR A 335 21.34 3.30 -2.51
CA THR A 335 19.93 3.26 -2.89
C THR A 335 19.57 1.96 -3.61
N PHE A 336 20.42 1.51 -4.56
CA PHE A 336 20.24 0.25 -5.29
C PHE A 336 20.17 -0.95 -4.34
N ILE A 337 21.13 -1.08 -3.42
CA ILE A 337 21.15 -2.19 -2.47
C ILE A 337 19.97 -2.06 -1.48
N GLY A 338 19.64 -0.86 -1.04
CA GLY A 338 18.48 -0.61 -0.17
C GLY A 338 17.15 -1.01 -0.81
N PHE A 339 16.99 -0.84 -2.12
CA PHE A 339 15.85 -1.43 -2.84
C PHE A 339 15.98 -2.94 -2.99
N ALA A 340 17.17 -3.46 -3.28
CA ALA A 340 17.38 -4.89 -3.45
C ALA A 340 17.10 -5.69 -2.16
N THR A 341 17.31 -5.13 -0.97
CA THR A 341 16.98 -5.81 0.30
C THR A 341 15.46 -6.02 0.48
N LEU A 342 14.61 -5.19 -0.13
CA LEU A 342 13.16 -5.39 -0.12
C LEU A 342 12.73 -6.70 -0.80
N TYR A 343 13.56 -7.26 -1.69
CA TYR A 343 13.29 -8.55 -2.32
C TYR A 343 13.21 -9.72 -1.32
N LEU A 344 13.82 -9.58 -0.13
CA LEU A 344 13.80 -10.61 0.90
C LEU A 344 12.42 -10.82 1.53
N ILE A 345 11.48 -9.90 1.32
CA ILE A 345 10.13 -10.00 1.87
C ILE A 345 9.34 -11.06 1.09
N PRO A 346 8.65 -11.99 1.77
CA PRO A 346 7.87 -13.03 1.11
C PRO A 346 6.53 -12.51 0.57
N ILE A 347 6.50 -11.32 -0.03
CA ILE A 347 5.31 -10.74 -0.69
C ILE A 347 5.71 -10.37 -2.12
N GLU A 348 5.07 -10.99 -3.11
CA GLU A 348 5.44 -10.87 -4.53
C GLU A 348 5.36 -9.43 -5.03
N MET A 349 4.32 -8.69 -4.65
CA MET A 349 4.18 -7.27 -5.00
C MET A 349 5.35 -6.40 -4.52
N ILE A 350 5.93 -6.69 -3.35
CA ILE A 350 7.11 -5.95 -2.87
C ILE A 350 8.38 -6.40 -3.60
N ARG A 351 8.47 -7.67 -3.99
CA ARG A 351 9.60 -8.16 -4.80
C ARG A 351 9.63 -7.52 -6.18
N GLU A 352 8.48 -7.41 -6.84
CA GLU A 352 8.36 -6.69 -8.11
C GLU A 352 8.71 -5.21 -7.95
N LEU A 353 8.22 -4.56 -6.88
CA LEU A 353 8.59 -3.19 -6.51
C LEU A 353 10.12 -3.03 -6.34
N ALA A 354 10.74 -3.95 -5.60
CA ALA A 354 12.18 -3.97 -5.32
C ALA A 354 12.99 -4.09 -6.62
N ILE A 355 12.61 -5.02 -7.50
CA ILE A 355 13.26 -5.23 -8.80
C ILE A 355 13.11 -3.99 -9.68
N ALA A 356 11.90 -3.46 -9.81
CA ALA A 356 11.62 -2.27 -10.60
C ALA A 356 12.47 -1.09 -10.15
N ALA A 357 12.58 -0.89 -8.83
CA ALA A 357 13.30 0.22 -8.25
C ALA A 357 14.81 0.08 -8.40
N ALA A 358 15.36 -1.11 -8.12
CA ALA A 358 16.77 -1.41 -8.32
C ALA A 358 17.18 -1.22 -9.79
N ILE A 359 16.41 -1.72 -10.76
CA ILE A 359 16.68 -1.52 -12.19
C ILE A 359 16.66 -0.03 -12.53
N GLY A 360 15.63 0.70 -12.07
CA GLY A 360 15.52 2.14 -12.32
C GLY A 360 16.71 2.94 -11.78
N VAL A 361 17.15 2.64 -10.55
CA VAL A 361 18.34 3.27 -9.94
C VAL A 361 19.63 2.88 -10.66
N ALA A 362 19.78 1.62 -11.09
CA ALA A 362 20.93 1.18 -11.86
C ALA A 362 21.05 1.97 -13.18
N PHE A 363 19.93 2.18 -13.89
CA PHE A 363 19.93 3.02 -15.09
C PHE A 363 20.25 4.49 -14.82
N LYS A 364 19.91 5.03 -13.64
CA LYS A 364 20.32 6.39 -13.25
C LYS A 364 21.83 6.57 -13.18
N MET A 365 22.56 5.53 -12.82
CA MET A 365 24.02 5.60 -12.81
C MET A 365 24.56 5.95 -14.20
N VAL A 366 23.92 5.47 -15.27
CA VAL A 366 24.28 5.80 -16.65
C VAL A 366 23.70 7.15 -17.07
N THR A 367 22.39 7.36 -16.92
CA THR A 367 21.75 8.56 -17.49
C THR A 367 22.13 9.84 -16.74
N ASN A 368 22.28 9.81 -15.42
CA ASN A 368 22.67 11.01 -14.69
C ASN A 368 24.18 11.17 -14.59
N LEU A 369 24.96 10.13 -14.23
CA LEU A 369 26.41 10.35 -14.07
C LEU A 369 27.10 10.52 -15.42
N VAL A 370 26.60 9.95 -16.52
CA VAL A 370 27.26 10.03 -17.83
C VAL A 370 26.51 10.96 -18.80
N MET A 371 25.22 10.71 -19.06
CA MET A 371 24.50 11.44 -20.12
C MET A 371 24.32 12.93 -19.79
N LEU A 372 23.99 13.30 -18.56
CA LEU A 372 23.78 14.71 -18.19
C LEU A 372 25.05 15.57 -18.38
N PRO A 373 26.25 15.21 -17.86
CA PRO A 373 27.47 15.98 -18.14
C PRO A 373 27.80 16.06 -19.64
N LEU A 374 27.57 14.99 -20.40
CA LEU A 374 27.79 15.00 -21.85
C LEU A 374 26.85 15.98 -22.58
N LEU A 375 25.57 16.04 -22.20
CA LEU A 375 24.62 17.01 -22.76
C LEU A 375 25.05 18.46 -22.49
N VAL A 376 25.57 18.74 -21.28
CA VAL A 376 26.06 20.07 -20.89
C VAL A 376 27.22 20.53 -21.78
N THR A 377 28.06 19.64 -22.30
CA THR A 377 29.19 20.03 -23.18
C THR A 377 28.77 20.72 -24.47
N TYR A 378 27.54 20.48 -24.95
CA TYR A 378 26.99 21.10 -26.16
C TYR A 378 26.29 22.44 -25.89
N MET A 379 26.14 22.81 -24.63
CA MET A 379 25.43 24.03 -24.25
C MET A 379 26.34 25.24 -24.31
N ARG A 380 25.80 26.36 -24.78
CA ARG A 380 26.47 27.66 -24.76
C ARG A 380 25.74 28.57 -23.81
N PHE A 381 26.46 29.18 -22.89
CA PHE A 381 25.92 30.11 -21.90
C PHE A 381 26.44 31.51 -22.20
N ASP A 382 25.55 32.50 -22.13
CA ASP A 382 25.89 33.91 -22.28
C ASP A 382 26.43 34.50 -20.97
N GLU A 383 27.13 35.64 -21.06
CA GLU A 383 27.57 36.38 -19.86
C GLU A 383 26.37 36.81 -18.99
N GLY A 384 25.21 37.07 -19.62
CA GLY A 384 23.96 37.37 -18.93
C GLY A 384 23.46 36.22 -18.03
N PHE A 385 23.64 34.96 -18.45
CA PHE A 385 23.42 33.80 -17.58
C PHE A 385 24.44 33.75 -16.43
N ALA A 386 25.74 33.92 -16.70
CA ALA A 386 26.78 33.86 -15.68
C ALA A 386 26.54 34.88 -14.56
N HIS A 387 26.14 36.11 -14.91
CA HIS A 387 25.78 37.17 -13.94
C HIS A 387 24.53 36.82 -13.12
N ARG A 388 23.45 36.35 -13.76
CA ARG A 388 22.22 35.95 -13.05
C ARG A 388 22.46 34.78 -12.10
N ALA A 389 23.22 33.78 -12.55
CA ALA A 389 23.62 32.64 -11.74
C ALA A 389 24.49 33.05 -10.55
N ALA A 390 25.46 33.95 -10.76
CA ALA A 390 26.33 34.47 -9.69
C ALA A 390 25.54 35.31 -8.66
N ALA A 391 24.58 36.13 -9.11
CA ALA A 391 23.72 36.91 -8.22
C ALA A 391 22.83 36.00 -7.36
N ALA A 392 22.17 35.00 -7.96
CA ALA A 392 21.37 34.02 -7.23
C ALA A 392 22.24 33.20 -6.25
N ARG A 393 23.47 32.87 -6.63
CA ARG A 393 24.42 32.14 -5.77
C ARG A 393 24.84 32.95 -4.54
N ARG A 394 25.07 34.26 -4.66
CA ARG A 394 25.45 35.12 -3.52
C ARG A 394 24.42 35.09 -2.40
N VAL A 395 23.14 35.32 -2.73
CA VAL A 395 22.05 35.25 -1.75
C VAL A 395 22.00 33.90 -1.03
N ARG A 396 22.21 32.82 -1.78
CA ARG A 396 22.22 31.45 -1.23
C ARG A 396 23.42 31.20 -0.32
N LEU A 397 24.59 31.72 -0.68
CA LEU A 397 25.81 31.62 0.13
C LEU A 397 25.67 32.37 1.44
N ASP A 398 25.04 33.55 1.46
CA ASP A 398 24.83 34.32 2.70
C ASP A 398 23.97 33.55 3.71
N VAL A 399 22.93 32.86 3.24
CA VAL A 399 22.07 32.01 4.10
C VAL A 399 22.86 30.82 4.66
N MET A 400 23.64 30.12 3.81
CA MET A 400 24.47 29.01 4.29
C MET A 400 25.64 29.44 5.15
N HIS A 401 26.15 30.65 4.98
CA HIS A 401 27.20 31.15 5.85
C HIS A 401 26.67 31.29 7.28
N LYS A 402 25.50 31.93 7.44
CA LYS A 402 24.82 32.04 8.75
C LYS A 402 24.48 30.69 9.35
N LEU A 403 23.93 29.78 8.55
CA LEU A 403 23.57 28.44 9.01
C LEU A 403 24.81 27.60 9.35
N GLY A 404 25.84 27.69 8.52
CA GLY A 404 27.13 27.02 8.71
C GLY A 404 27.83 27.50 9.98
N ASP A 405 27.90 28.81 10.21
CA ASP A 405 28.44 29.40 11.44
C ASP A 405 27.64 28.95 12.67
N PHE A 406 26.31 28.95 12.57
CA PHE A 406 25.43 28.54 13.65
C PHE A 406 25.66 27.07 14.04
N VAL A 407 25.60 26.15 13.07
CA VAL A 407 25.70 24.70 13.31
C VAL A 407 27.12 24.28 13.67
N SER A 408 28.14 24.88 13.06
CA SER A 408 29.55 24.51 13.29
C SER A 408 30.08 24.95 14.65
N SER A 409 29.47 25.95 15.30
CA SER A 409 29.97 26.42 16.59
C SER A 409 29.80 25.35 17.70
N PRO A 410 30.84 25.04 18.50
CA PRO A 410 30.80 23.98 19.51
C PRO A 410 29.63 24.06 20.49
N ARG A 411 29.34 25.27 20.98
CA ARG A 411 28.24 25.50 21.93
C ARG A 411 26.88 25.17 21.31
N ASN A 412 26.64 25.62 20.08
CA ASN A 412 25.36 25.38 19.41
C ASN A 412 25.26 23.93 18.94
N SER A 413 26.36 23.30 18.50
CA SER A 413 26.40 21.87 18.17
C SER A 413 25.91 21.03 19.36
N VAL A 414 26.40 21.30 20.57
CA VAL A 414 25.93 20.60 21.79
C VAL A 414 24.44 20.84 22.04
N ILE A 415 23.96 22.08 21.90
CA ILE A 415 22.53 22.41 22.07
C ILE A 415 21.67 21.64 21.04
N ILE A 416 22.09 21.62 19.78
CA ILE A 416 21.40 20.88 18.70
C ILE A 416 21.34 19.39 19.04
N LEU A 417 22.44 18.79 19.50
CA LEU A 417 22.46 17.38 19.89
C LEU A 417 21.59 17.09 21.12
N CYS A 418 21.55 17.98 22.11
CA CYS A 418 20.65 17.83 23.26
C CYS A 418 19.18 17.87 22.83
N ILE A 419 18.80 18.84 21.97
CA ILE A 419 17.44 18.92 21.42
C ILE A 419 17.12 17.67 20.59
N ALA A 420 18.04 17.25 19.73
CA ALA A 420 17.88 16.05 18.92
C ALA A 420 17.75 14.79 19.79
N ALA A 421 18.51 14.67 20.89
CA ALA A 421 18.41 13.56 21.81
C ALA A 421 17.05 13.52 22.53
N VAL A 422 16.55 14.67 23.00
CA VAL A 422 15.22 14.77 23.61
C VAL A 422 14.15 14.37 22.59
N LEU A 423 14.16 14.96 21.40
CA LEU A 423 13.21 14.62 20.34
C LEU A 423 13.33 13.15 19.91
N PHE A 424 14.53 12.59 19.88
CA PHE A 424 14.75 11.20 19.54
C PHE A 424 14.13 10.27 20.58
N THR A 425 14.34 10.53 21.87
CA THR A 425 13.71 9.75 22.96
C THR A 425 12.18 9.84 22.93
N LEU A 426 11.63 11.04 22.69
CA LEU A 426 10.19 11.23 22.51
C LEU A 426 9.66 10.49 21.29
N SER A 427 10.39 10.51 20.17
CA SER A 427 10.00 9.82 18.95
C SER A 427 10.01 8.30 19.11
N ILE A 428 11.00 7.75 19.84
CA ILE A 428 11.04 6.32 20.18
C ILE A 428 9.84 5.97 21.07
N TYR A 429 9.53 6.79 22.07
CA TYR A 429 8.38 6.55 22.95
C TYR A 429 7.07 6.56 22.16
N ALA A 430 6.84 7.57 21.31
CA ALA A 430 5.65 7.68 20.48
C ALA A 430 5.54 6.55 19.43
N SER A 431 6.68 6.12 18.86
CA SER A 431 6.70 5.05 17.84
C SER A 431 6.17 3.70 18.33
N ARG A 432 6.09 3.46 19.65
CA ARG A 432 5.54 2.24 20.23
C ARG A 432 4.05 2.06 19.96
N ASN A 433 3.34 3.16 19.71
CA ASN A 433 1.90 3.15 19.42
C ASN A 433 1.60 2.97 17.93
N ARG A 434 2.59 2.68 17.08
CA ARG A 434 2.36 2.46 15.66
C ARG A 434 1.42 1.27 15.43
N HIS A 435 0.42 1.47 14.60
CA HIS A 435 -0.57 0.45 14.27
C HIS A 435 -0.15 -0.28 12.98
N VAL A 436 -0.16 -1.61 13.00
CA VAL A 436 0.07 -2.44 11.80
C VAL A 436 -1.26 -2.70 11.12
N GLY A 437 -1.34 -2.50 9.81
CA GLY A 437 -2.55 -2.67 9.00
C GLY A 437 -3.46 -1.44 8.95
N ALA A 438 -4.69 -1.64 8.49
CA ALA A 438 -5.68 -0.57 8.30
C ALA A 438 -6.27 -0.06 9.63
N LEU A 439 -6.33 1.27 9.81
CA LEU A 439 -6.95 1.90 10.98
C LEU A 439 -8.45 2.20 10.81
N TYR A 440 -8.91 2.29 9.58
CA TYR A 440 -10.28 2.70 9.24
C TYR A 440 -11.08 1.56 8.64
N ALA A 441 -12.41 1.64 8.77
CA ALA A 441 -13.32 0.66 8.20
C ALA A 441 -13.50 0.86 6.68
N GLY A 442 -13.59 -0.25 5.95
CA GLY A 442 -13.72 -0.28 4.49
C GLY A 442 -12.50 -0.88 3.82
N VAL A 443 -12.37 -0.62 2.52
CA VAL A 443 -11.21 -1.03 1.70
C VAL A 443 -10.08 -0.01 1.90
N PRO A 444 -8.90 -0.42 2.42
CA PRO A 444 -7.84 0.50 2.83
C PRO A 444 -7.18 1.25 1.65
N GLU A 445 -7.34 0.76 0.43
CA GLU A 445 -6.80 1.36 -0.79
C GLU A 445 -7.53 2.68 -1.14
N LEU A 446 -8.78 2.84 -0.70
CA LEU A 446 -9.62 4.00 -0.97
C LEU A 446 -9.71 4.90 0.27
N ARG A 447 -9.97 6.20 0.08
CA ARG A 447 -10.19 7.12 1.19
C ARG A 447 -11.45 6.79 1.98
N GLU A 448 -11.51 7.26 3.22
CA GLU A 448 -12.67 7.09 4.09
C GLU A 448 -13.95 7.73 3.53
N ASP A 449 -13.81 8.85 2.83
CA ASP A 449 -14.89 9.60 2.19
C ASP A 449 -15.24 9.10 0.78
N SER A 450 -14.55 8.07 0.28
CA SER A 450 -14.88 7.44 -0.99
C SER A 450 -16.28 6.82 -0.95
N ARG A 451 -16.99 6.84 -2.08
CA ARG A 451 -18.36 6.32 -2.16
C ARG A 451 -18.44 4.86 -1.71
N TYR A 452 -17.48 4.03 -2.10
CA TYR A 452 -17.39 2.64 -1.67
C TYR A 452 -17.29 2.49 -0.15
N ASN A 453 -16.38 3.24 0.50
CA ASN A 453 -16.18 3.11 1.94
C ASN A 453 -17.35 3.70 2.75
N ILE A 454 -18.03 4.72 2.23
CA ILE A 454 -19.30 5.20 2.80
C ILE A 454 -20.36 4.11 2.71
N ASP A 455 -20.58 3.54 1.52
CA ASP A 455 -21.56 2.48 1.29
C ASP A 455 -21.25 1.26 2.18
N SER A 456 -19.98 0.88 2.32
CA SER A 456 -19.55 -0.24 3.17
C SER A 456 -19.82 0.00 4.65
N ARG A 457 -19.59 1.21 5.18
CA ARG A 457 -19.86 1.52 6.59
C ARG A 457 -21.35 1.58 6.88
N ASP A 458 -22.14 2.14 5.96
CA ASP A 458 -23.59 2.23 6.09
C ASP A 458 -24.21 0.82 6.13
N ILE A 459 -23.83 -0.06 5.19
CA ILE A 459 -24.27 -1.46 5.16
C ILE A 459 -23.86 -2.18 6.46
N ALA A 460 -22.60 -2.07 6.87
CA ALA A 460 -22.11 -2.72 8.09
C ALA A 460 -22.78 -2.20 9.38
N SER A 461 -23.37 -1.00 9.36
CA SER A 461 -24.07 -0.44 10.52
C SER A 461 -25.52 -0.93 10.66
N LYS A 462 -26.16 -1.32 9.55
CA LYS A 462 -27.57 -1.70 9.50
C LYS A 462 -27.80 -3.20 9.31
N PHE A 463 -26.84 -3.90 8.72
CA PHE A 463 -26.89 -5.32 8.42
C PHE A 463 -25.87 -6.10 9.27
N SER A 464 -26.26 -7.28 9.72
CA SER A 464 -25.42 -8.22 10.48
C SER A 464 -24.54 -9.08 9.56
N LEU A 465 -24.98 -9.35 8.33
CA LEU A 465 -24.15 -9.91 7.25
C LEU A 465 -23.41 -8.80 6.51
N GLY A 466 -22.08 -8.90 6.44
CA GLY A 466 -21.22 -7.97 5.70
C GLY A 466 -20.15 -8.69 4.88
N LEU A 467 -19.32 -7.94 4.17
CA LEU A 467 -18.24 -8.52 3.35
C LEU A 467 -16.96 -8.86 4.15
N ASN A 468 -16.87 -8.50 5.43
CA ASN A 468 -15.66 -8.72 6.23
C ASN A 468 -15.70 -10.12 6.85
N ILE A 469 -15.25 -11.13 6.11
CA ILE A 469 -15.38 -12.53 6.52
C ILE A 469 -14.00 -13.10 6.85
N LEU A 470 -13.87 -13.61 8.08
CA LEU A 470 -12.79 -14.49 8.49
C LEU A 470 -13.30 -15.92 8.43
N THR A 471 -12.75 -16.73 7.53
CA THR A 471 -13.13 -18.14 7.42
C THR A 471 -12.11 -19.01 8.14
N VAL A 472 -12.58 -19.86 9.04
CA VAL A 472 -11.79 -20.92 9.67
C VAL A 472 -12.13 -22.23 8.98
N ALA A 473 -11.15 -22.79 8.28
CA ALA A 473 -11.28 -24.05 7.57
C ALA A 473 -11.08 -25.20 8.57
N VAL A 474 -12.16 -25.91 8.88
CA VAL A 474 -12.12 -27.00 9.87
C VAL A 474 -11.95 -28.32 9.14
N GLU A 475 -10.76 -28.91 9.23
CA GLU A 475 -10.50 -30.25 8.69
C GLU A 475 -11.04 -31.30 9.65
N THR A 476 -11.85 -32.23 9.14
CA THR A 476 -12.51 -33.29 9.91
C THR A 476 -12.35 -34.65 9.23
N PRO A 477 -12.60 -35.77 9.94
CA PRO A 477 -12.79 -37.06 9.30
C PRO A 477 -14.00 -37.04 8.35
N ALA A 478 -14.06 -38.01 7.44
CA ALA A 478 -15.25 -38.18 6.59
C ALA A 478 -16.52 -38.39 7.43
N ASP A 479 -17.66 -37.93 6.92
CA ASP A 479 -18.97 -37.98 7.57
C ASP A 479 -19.07 -37.22 8.91
N ALA A 480 -18.14 -36.30 9.22
CA ALA A 480 -18.18 -35.56 10.48
C ALA A 480 -19.39 -34.63 10.63
N CYS A 481 -20.09 -34.32 9.52
CA CYS A 481 -21.36 -33.59 9.52
C CYS A 481 -22.50 -34.32 10.24
N VAL A 482 -22.38 -35.64 10.44
CA VAL A 482 -23.38 -36.44 11.17
C VAL A 482 -22.82 -37.03 12.47
N ASP A 483 -21.68 -36.52 12.94
CA ASP A 483 -21.06 -36.91 14.20
C ASP A 483 -21.37 -35.88 15.31
N TYR A 484 -22.12 -36.31 16.33
CA TYR A 484 -22.55 -35.43 17.41
C TYR A 484 -21.38 -34.81 18.16
N ASP A 485 -20.34 -35.59 18.47
CA ASP A 485 -19.22 -35.10 19.28
C ASP A 485 -18.44 -34.03 18.52
N THR A 486 -18.18 -34.23 17.22
CA THR A 486 -17.55 -33.24 16.35
C THR A 486 -18.41 -31.98 16.23
N LEU A 487 -19.69 -32.12 15.91
CA LEU A 487 -20.59 -30.97 15.79
C LEU A 487 -20.73 -30.20 17.10
N ASN A 488 -20.79 -30.89 18.25
CA ASN A 488 -20.87 -30.25 19.56
C ASN A 488 -19.57 -29.51 19.92
N PHE A 489 -18.41 -30.07 19.57
CA PHE A 489 -17.13 -29.37 19.69
C PHE A 489 -17.12 -28.09 18.85
N LEU A 490 -17.56 -28.18 17.59
CA LEU A 490 -17.63 -27.03 16.68
C LEU A 490 -18.68 -25.99 17.10
N ASN A 491 -19.80 -26.42 17.67
CA ASN A 491 -20.80 -25.51 18.22
C ASN A 491 -20.27 -24.66 19.37
N LYS A 492 -19.48 -25.27 20.27
CA LYS A 492 -18.79 -24.54 21.34
C LYS A 492 -17.79 -23.54 20.79
N PHE A 493 -17.09 -23.89 19.71
CA PHE A 493 -16.21 -22.96 19.01
C PHE A 493 -17.01 -21.79 18.39
N SER A 494 -18.12 -22.06 17.71
CA SER A 494 -19.01 -21.02 17.18
C SER A 494 -19.52 -20.09 18.27
N TRP A 495 -19.97 -20.64 19.40
CA TRP A 495 -20.43 -19.86 20.54
C TRP A 495 -19.31 -19.01 21.15
N TYR A 496 -18.11 -19.56 21.30
CA TYR A 496 -16.94 -18.81 21.75
C TYR A 496 -16.65 -17.62 20.83
N MET A 497 -16.59 -17.86 19.51
CA MET A 497 -16.31 -16.81 18.53
C MET A 497 -17.41 -15.74 18.45
N GLN A 498 -18.68 -16.12 18.58
CA GLN A 498 -19.81 -15.17 18.59
C GLN A 498 -19.73 -14.14 19.72
N ASN A 499 -19.06 -14.49 20.83
CA ASN A 499 -18.87 -13.60 21.99
C ASN A 499 -17.56 -12.80 21.94
N VAL A 500 -16.74 -12.97 20.89
CA VAL A 500 -15.50 -12.20 20.73
C VAL A 500 -15.84 -10.76 20.32
N PRO A 501 -15.27 -9.73 20.98
CA PRO A 501 -15.49 -8.35 20.60
C PRO A 501 -15.15 -8.09 19.12
N GLY A 502 -16.09 -7.50 18.39
CA GLY A 502 -15.93 -7.20 16.96
C GLY A 502 -16.41 -8.30 16.00
N VAL A 503 -16.87 -9.44 16.51
CA VAL A 503 -17.61 -10.44 15.73
C VAL A 503 -19.10 -10.10 15.78
N ASN A 504 -19.74 -10.00 14.60
CA ASN A 504 -21.18 -9.75 14.48
C ASN A 504 -21.98 -11.05 14.40
N LEU A 505 -21.49 -12.01 13.60
CA LEU A 505 -22.20 -13.25 13.31
C LEU A 505 -21.20 -14.37 13.01
N VAL A 506 -21.50 -15.58 13.49
CA VAL A 506 -20.80 -16.80 13.12
C VAL A 506 -21.78 -17.74 12.44
N VAL A 507 -21.51 -18.08 11.18
CA VAL A 507 -22.26 -19.08 10.42
C VAL A 507 -21.44 -20.36 10.37
N SER A 508 -22.06 -21.47 10.77
CA SER A 508 -21.41 -22.79 10.85
C SER A 508 -22.47 -23.89 10.74
N LEU A 509 -22.07 -25.06 10.25
CA LEU A 509 -22.94 -26.24 10.17
C LEU A 509 -23.68 -26.56 11.49
N PRO A 510 -23.01 -26.69 12.67
CA PRO A 510 -23.70 -27.04 13.91
C PRO A 510 -24.75 -26.02 14.36
N TYR A 511 -24.53 -24.74 14.09
CA TYR A 511 -25.50 -23.69 14.39
C TYR A 511 -26.74 -23.81 13.50
N SER A 512 -26.53 -24.07 12.21
CA SER A 512 -27.62 -24.26 11.24
C SER A 512 -28.43 -25.53 11.51
N ILE A 513 -27.77 -26.64 11.84
CA ILE A 513 -28.42 -27.91 12.23
C ILE A 513 -29.32 -27.69 13.46
N SER A 514 -28.80 -27.03 14.50
CA SER A 514 -29.58 -26.74 15.71
C SER A 514 -30.85 -25.93 15.42
N ALA A 515 -30.82 -25.02 14.44
CA ALA A 515 -31.98 -24.25 14.02
C ALA A 515 -33.00 -25.08 13.23
N ILE A 516 -32.54 -26.02 12.40
CA ILE A 516 -33.38 -26.93 11.60
C ILE A 516 -34.07 -27.99 12.47
N ASN A 517 -33.45 -28.39 13.58
CA ASN A 517 -34.04 -29.35 14.52
C ASN A 517 -35.38 -28.85 15.11
N VAL A 518 -35.58 -27.53 15.23
CA VAL A 518 -36.83 -26.94 15.74
C VAL A 518 -38.04 -27.27 14.85
N PRO A 519 -38.00 -27.01 13.52
CA PRO A 519 -39.01 -27.47 12.57
C PRO A 519 -39.35 -28.96 12.62
N PHE A 520 -38.35 -29.83 12.80
CA PHE A 520 -38.59 -31.28 12.90
C PHE A 520 -39.23 -31.71 14.23
N ASN A 521 -39.30 -30.81 15.22
CA ASN A 521 -39.88 -31.07 16.53
C ASN A 521 -41.01 -30.08 16.85
N GLU A 522 -41.97 -29.98 15.94
CA GLU A 522 -43.23 -29.22 16.13
C GLU A 522 -43.02 -27.74 16.50
N GLY A 523 -41.87 -27.15 16.16
CA GLY A 523 -41.58 -25.74 16.42
C GLY A 523 -41.18 -25.42 17.84
N ASN A 524 -40.95 -26.45 18.66
CA ASN A 524 -40.60 -26.25 20.05
C ASN A 524 -39.14 -25.81 20.18
N LEU A 525 -38.92 -24.54 20.53
CA LEU A 525 -37.60 -23.93 20.69
C LEU A 525 -36.68 -24.63 21.70
N ARG A 526 -37.19 -25.50 22.59
CA ARG A 526 -36.34 -26.34 23.46
C ARG A 526 -35.50 -27.34 22.67
N TRP A 527 -35.89 -27.64 21.43
CA TRP A 527 -35.17 -28.49 20.49
C TRP A 527 -34.16 -27.70 19.63
N HIS A 528 -33.89 -26.44 19.95
CA HIS A 528 -32.79 -25.69 19.33
C HIS A 528 -31.42 -26.17 19.83
N THR A 529 -31.11 -27.44 19.57
CA THR A 529 -29.95 -28.19 20.02
C THR A 529 -29.51 -29.13 18.91
N ILE A 530 -28.28 -29.63 18.98
CA ILE A 530 -27.77 -30.63 18.05
C ILE A 530 -28.33 -32.00 18.45
N PRO A 531 -29.03 -32.72 17.56
CA PRO A 531 -29.46 -34.09 17.82
C PRO A 531 -28.28 -35.02 18.13
N LYS A 532 -28.46 -35.92 19.08
CA LYS A 532 -27.45 -36.95 19.42
C LYS A 532 -27.47 -38.16 18.49
N VAL A 533 -28.55 -38.30 17.72
CA VAL A 533 -28.83 -39.46 16.87
C VAL A 533 -28.35 -39.17 15.46
N ARG A 534 -27.53 -40.07 14.90
CA ARG A 534 -26.88 -39.87 13.60
C ARG A 534 -27.88 -39.73 12.45
N GLU A 535 -28.95 -40.51 12.48
CA GLU A 535 -30.01 -40.48 11.48
C GLU A 535 -30.76 -39.14 11.46
N ALA A 536 -30.99 -38.55 12.65
CA ALA A 536 -31.59 -37.22 12.76
C ALA A 536 -30.65 -36.14 12.20
N LEU A 537 -29.34 -36.23 12.50
CA LEU A 537 -28.35 -35.32 11.93
C LEU A 537 -28.30 -35.41 10.40
N ALA A 538 -28.30 -36.62 9.84
CA ALA A 538 -28.32 -36.84 8.39
C ALA A 538 -29.58 -36.26 7.73
N GLN A 539 -30.73 -36.36 8.41
CA GLN A 539 -31.99 -35.78 7.94
C GLN A 539 -31.93 -34.24 7.93
N GLU A 540 -31.41 -33.63 8.99
CA GLU A 540 -31.28 -32.18 9.11
C GLU A 540 -30.25 -31.59 8.14
N GLU A 541 -29.13 -32.29 7.94
CA GLU A 541 -28.11 -31.96 6.96
C GLU A 541 -28.68 -31.97 5.53
N ALA A 542 -29.47 -32.99 5.18
CA ALA A 542 -30.01 -33.17 3.83
C ALA A 542 -30.95 -32.04 3.39
N VAL A 543 -31.61 -31.37 4.33
CA VAL A 543 -32.54 -30.26 4.05
C VAL A 543 -31.92 -28.88 4.25
N LEU A 544 -30.63 -28.80 4.62
CA LEU A 544 -29.94 -27.55 4.88
C LEU A 544 -29.79 -26.70 3.60
N PRO A 545 -30.44 -25.52 3.52
CA PRO A 545 -30.29 -24.65 2.37
C PRO A 545 -28.86 -24.08 2.31
N GLY A 546 -28.25 -24.10 1.12
CA GLY A 546 -26.91 -23.55 0.94
C GLY A 546 -25.82 -24.30 1.70
N SER A 547 -26.01 -25.59 1.99
CA SER A 547 -25.06 -26.44 2.73
C SER A 547 -23.63 -26.38 2.19
N ALA A 548 -23.46 -26.18 0.87
CA ALA A 548 -22.17 -25.99 0.22
C ALA A 548 -21.30 -24.85 0.82
N ALA A 549 -21.89 -23.85 1.49
CA ALA A 549 -21.16 -22.76 2.14
C ALA A 549 -20.58 -23.16 3.52
N VAL A 550 -21.10 -24.21 4.16
CA VAL A 550 -20.75 -24.63 5.53
C VAL A 550 -20.23 -26.07 5.60
N MET A 551 -20.22 -26.80 4.49
CA MET A 551 -19.62 -28.13 4.37
C MET A 551 -19.26 -28.46 2.92
N ASN A 552 -18.26 -29.33 2.74
CA ASN A 552 -18.03 -30.00 1.45
C ASN A 552 -18.80 -31.33 1.36
N LYS A 553 -18.85 -31.93 0.15
CA LYS A 553 -19.65 -33.14 -0.13
C LYS A 553 -19.29 -34.35 0.75
N ASP A 554 -18.02 -34.47 1.13
CA ASP A 554 -17.52 -35.62 1.91
C ASP A 554 -17.52 -35.33 3.43
N CYS A 555 -18.00 -34.15 3.85
CA CYS A 555 -17.95 -33.66 5.23
C CYS A 555 -16.56 -33.72 5.89
N THR A 556 -15.50 -33.58 5.08
CA THR A 556 -14.10 -33.51 5.53
C THR A 556 -13.65 -32.07 5.77
N LEU A 557 -14.45 -31.10 5.36
CA LEU A 557 -14.22 -29.67 5.54
C LEU A 557 -15.52 -29.01 6.01
N LEU A 558 -15.52 -28.45 7.22
CA LEU A 558 -16.66 -27.79 7.85
C LEU A 558 -16.36 -26.31 8.17
N PRO A 559 -16.35 -25.41 7.16
CA PRO A 559 -15.94 -24.03 7.35
C PRO A 559 -16.83 -23.28 8.34
N HIS A 560 -16.18 -22.44 9.15
CA HIS A 560 -16.85 -21.47 10.02
C HIS A 560 -16.64 -20.08 9.44
N LEU A 561 -17.73 -19.43 9.04
CA LEU A 561 -17.73 -18.10 8.47
C LEU A 561 -17.98 -17.08 9.58
N ILE A 562 -16.94 -16.34 9.95
CA ILE A 562 -16.98 -15.37 11.06
C ILE A 562 -17.03 -13.97 10.45
N PHE A 563 -18.20 -13.34 10.55
CA PHE A 563 -18.45 -12.00 10.06
C PHE A 563 -17.98 -10.98 11.08
N LEU A 564 -17.00 -10.17 10.69
CA LEU A 564 -16.44 -9.11 11.50
C LEU A 564 -17.19 -7.79 11.27
N LYS A 565 -17.25 -6.98 12.32
CA LYS A 565 -17.86 -5.65 12.29
C LYS A 565 -17.20 -4.74 11.26
N ASP A 566 -15.88 -4.81 11.12
CA ASP A 566 -15.10 -3.97 10.22
C ASP A 566 -13.77 -4.64 9.84
N ALA A 567 -13.08 -4.03 8.88
CA ALA A 567 -11.77 -4.47 8.39
C ALA A 567 -10.59 -3.81 9.12
N ARG A 568 -10.79 -3.23 10.32
CA ARG A 568 -9.68 -2.64 11.07
C ARG A 568 -8.74 -3.72 11.56
N ALA A 569 -7.45 -3.43 11.56
CA ALA A 569 -6.43 -4.37 11.98
C ALA A 569 -6.61 -4.85 13.42
N THR A 570 -7.12 -3.99 14.32
CA THR A 570 -7.42 -4.35 15.72
C THR A 570 -8.54 -5.39 15.80
N THR A 571 -9.65 -5.19 15.09
CA THR A 571 -10.77 -6.14 15.02
C THR A 571 -10.32 -7.50 14.49
N ILE A 572 -9.55 -7.48 13.38
CA ILE A 572 -9.01 -8.70 12.76
C ILE A 572 -8.06 -9.41 13.73
N ALA A 573 -7.14 -8.68 14.36
CA ALA A 573 -6.18 -9.25 15.30
C ALA A 573 -6.87 -9.87 16.53
N THR A 574 -7.91 -9.23 17.07
CA THR A 574 -8.71 -9.77 18.18
C THR A 574 -9.39 -11.09 17.78
N ALA A 575 -10.04 -11.14 16.61
CA ALA A 575 -10.70 -12.36 16.13
C ALA A 575 -9.70 -13.50 15.87
N VAL A 576 -8.58 -13.21 15.19
CA VAL A 576 -7.54 -14.21 14.90
C VAL A 576 -6.87 -14.71 16.18
N ALA A 577 -6.59 -13.82 17.14
CA ALA A 577 -6.06 -14.20 18.44
C ALA A 577 -7.02 -15.14 19.19
N ALA A 578 -8.32 -14.86 19.19
CA ALA A 578 -9.32 -15.72 19.81
C ALA A 578 -9.34 -17.13 19.18
N VAL A 579 -9.27 -17.24 17.85
CA VAL A 579 -9.17 -18.54 17.16
C VAL A 579 -7.87 -19.27 17.55
N LYS A 580 -6.73 -18.58 17.58
CA LYS A 580 -5.44 -19.17 18.00
C LYS A 580 -5.49 -19.69 19.43
N THR A 581 -6.08 -18.91 20.35
CA THR A 581 -6.28 -19.30 21.75
C THR A 581 -7.14 -20.55 21.84
N TYR A 582 -8.32 -20.55 21.22
CA TYR A 582 -9.23 -21.70 21.24
C TYR A 582 -8.57 -22.96 20.68
N ARG A 583 -7.89 -22.86 19.52
CA ARG A 583 -7.11 -23.94 18.89
C ARG A 583 -6.03 -24.52 19.82
N SER A 584 -5.45 -23.69 20.68
CA SER A 584 -4.38 -24.11 21.60
C SER A 584 -4.91 -24.79 22.86
N GLU A 585 -6.03 -24.31 23.40
CA GLU A 585 -6.63 -24.76 24.65
C GLU A 585 -7.55 -25.97 24.47
N HIS A 586 -8.21 -26.07 23.31
CA HIS A 586 -9.21 -27.09 23.03
C HIS A 586 -8.77 -27.93 21.83
N ARG A 587 -8.65 -29.25 22.02
CA ARG A 587 -8.26 -30.19 20.97
C ARG A 587 -9.20 -31.38 20.93
N MET A 588 -9.57 -31.77 19.72
CA MET A 588 -10.32 -33.00 19.45
C MET A 588 -9.55 -33.82 18.42
N LYS A 589 -9.44 -35.12 18.65
CA LYS A 589 -8.70 -36.00 17.74
C LYS A 589 -9.41 -36.05 16.39
N GLY A 590 -8.66 -35.80 15.31
CA GLY A 590 -9.20 -35.81 13.95
C GLY A 590 -9.78 -34.47 13.48
N VAL A 591 -9.91 -33.48 14.37
CA VAL A 591 -10.43 -32.14 14.03
C VAL A 591 -9.30 -31.11 14.09
N ASN A 592 -9.01 -30.45 12.97
CA ASN A 592 -7.99 -29.40 12.92
C ASN A 592 -8.60 -28.07 12.48
N LEU A 593 -8.53 -27.08 13.36
CA LEU A 593 -8.91 -25.69 13.08
C LEU A 593 -7.77 -25.01 12.31
N ARG A 594 -7.93 -24.82 10.99
CA ARG A 594 -6.98 -24.08 10.15
C ARG A 594 -7.45 -22.65 9.95
N LEU A 595 -6.59 -21.72 10.33
CA LEU A 595 -6.88 -20.30 10.21
C LEU A 595 -6.81 -19.85 8.75
N ALA A 596 -7.69 -18.89 8.44
CA ALA A 596 -7.54 -17.85 7.44
C ALA A 596 -7.74 -18.24 5.97
N ALA A 597 -9.00 -18.49 5.66
CA ALA A 597 -9.56 -18.14 4.37
C ALA A 597 -10.45 -16.87 4.49
N GLY A 598 -10.98 -16.40 3.37
CA GLY A 598 -11.75 -15.14 3.29
C GLY A 598 -10.86 -13.90 3.26
N ASN A 599 -11.45 -12.74 2.97
CA ASN A 599 -10.73 -11.49 2.81
C ASN A 599 -10.07 -11.01 4.13
N MET A 600 -10.70 -11.23 5.29
CA MET A 600 -10.11 -10.85 6.58
C MET A 600 -8.97 -11.79 7.00
N GLY A 601 -9.01 -13.06 6.58
CA GLY A 601 -7.91 -14.01 6.77
C GLY A 601 -6.68 -13.61 5.97
N VAL A 602 -6.85 -13.20 4.72
CA VAL A 602 -5.77 -12.68 3.87
C VAL A 602 -5.16 -11.40 4.48
N GLN A 603 -6.00 -10.45 4.89
CA GLN A 603 -5.52 -9.21 5.54
C GLN A 603 -4.78 -9.51 6.85
N ALA A 604 -5.23 -10.49 7.63
CA ALA A 604 -4.51 -10.95 8.82
C ALA A 604 -3.12 -11.49 8.49
N ALA A 605 -3.00 -12.29 7.42
CA ALA A 605 -1.71 -12.84 6.97
C ALA A 605 -0.75 -11.73 6.59
N VAL A 606 -1.23 -10.76 5.81
CA VAL A 606 -0.43 -9.60 5.38
C VAL A 606 0.02 -8.78 6.60
N ASN A 607 -0.87 -8.50 7.55
CA ASN A 607 -0.54 -7.73 8.75
C ASN A 607 0.47 -8.45 9.65
N GLU A 608 0.32 -9.76 9.86
CA GLU A 608 1.27 -10.57 10.62
C GLU A 608 2.65 -10.60 9.95
N GLU A 609 2.70 -10.77 8.62
CA GLU A 609 3.95 -10.78 7.87
C GLU A 609 4.63 -9.40 7.84
N VAL A 610 3.88 -8.31 7.66
CA VAL A 610 4.39 -6.93 7.75
C VAL A 610 4.99 -6.66 9.14
N SER A 611 4.28 -7.02 10.21
CA SER A 611 4.75 -6.87 11.58
C SER A 611 6.04 -7.64 11.84
N ARG A 612 6.12 -8.88 11.33
CA ARG A 612 7.30 -9.74 11.48
C ARG A 612 8.49 -9.26 10.66
N SER A 613 8.26 -8.78 9.44
CA SER A 613 9.30 -8.42 8.47
C SER A 613 9.82 -6.99 8.63
N GLU A 614 9.09 -6.10 9.32
CA GLU A 614 9.49 -4.70 9.52
C GLU A 614 10.90 -4.53 10.11
N LEU A 615 11.12 -5.08 11.32
CA LEU A 615 12.38 -4.87 12.04
C LEU A 615 13.57 -5.53 11.32
N PRO A 616 13.52 -6.81 10.88
CA PRO A 616 14.61 -7.43 10.14
C PRO A 616 15.01 -6.63 8.90
N MET A 617 14.02 -6.12 8.15
CA MET A 617 14.26 -5.36 6.94
C MET A 617 14.95 -4.02 7.20
N MET A 618 14.48 -3.27 8.20
CA MET A 618 15.15 -2.06 8.66
C MET A 618 16.61 -2.36 9.03
N LEU A 619 16.84 -3.43 9.81
CA LEU A 619 18.20 -3.85 10.19
C LEU A 619 19.08 -4.21 9.00
N TRP A 620 18.56 -4.91 7.98
CA TRP A 620 19.31 -5.21 6.75
C TRP A 620 19.72 -3.95 6.00
N VAL A 621 18.80 -3.00 5.83
CA VAL A 621 19.09 -1.72 5.15
C VAL A 621 20.16 -0.95 5.93
N TYR A 622 20.01 -0.83 7.25
CA TYR A 622 21.01 -0.18 8.09
C TYR A 622 22.36 -0.90 8.06
N ALA A 623 22.37 -2.24 8.07
CA ALA A 623 23.60 -3.02 7.99
C ALA A 623 24.35 -2.76 6.67
N VAL A 624 23.63 -2.68 5.55
CA VAL A 624 24.19 -2.31 4.25
C VAL A 624 24.75 -0.88 4.28
N VAL A 625 23.99 0.09 4.77
CA VAL A 625 24.43 1.50 4.86
C VAL A 625 25.70 1.59 5.71
N ILE A 626 25.71 0.98 6.89
CA ILE A 626 26.87 0.94 7.79
C ILE A 626 28.05 0.28 7.08
N ALA A 627 27.87 -0.84 6.39
CA ALA A 627 28.92 -1.52 5.66
C ALA A 627 29.51 -0.65 4.54
N LEU A 628 28.68 0.04 3.75
CA LEU A 628 29.15 0.93 2.69
C LEU A 628 29.90 2.13 3.24
N VAL A 629 29.37 2.79 4.29
CA VAL A 629 30.05 3.90 4.97
C VAL A 629 31.39 3.43 5.56
N ALA A 630 31.43 2.24 6.16
CA ALA A 630 32.64 1.63 6.70
C ALA A 630 33.68 1.31 5.61
N ILE A 631 33.26 0.78 4.45
CA ILE A 631 34.15 0.46 3.33
C ILE A 631 34.76 1.74 2.74
N VAL A 632 33.96 2.79 2.56
CA VAL A 632 34.40 4.04 1.92
C VAL A 632 35.32 4.85 2.82
N TYR A 633 34.88 5.13 4.06
CA TYR A 633 35.58 6.05 4.95
C TYR A 633 36.51 5.35 5.93
N ARG A 634 36.28 4.06 6.22
CA ARG A 634 37.06 3.25 7.17
C ARG A 634 37.22 3.93 8.54
N ASP A 635 36.22 4.69 8.93
CA ASP A 635 36.19 5.51 10.14
C ASP A 635 34.86 5.32 10.87
N LEU A 636 34.92 4.93 12.15
CA LEU A 636 33.74 4.78 13.00
C LEU A 636 32.98 6.11 13.19
N ARG A 637 33.69 7.24 13.17
CA ARG A 637 33.08 8.56 13.29
C ARG A 637 32.20 8.87 12.08
N ALA A 638 32.59 8.39 10.89
CA ALA A 638 31.79 8.52 9.68
C ALA A 638 30.49 7.72 9.76
N ILE A 639 30.58 6.51 10.32
CA ILE A 639 29.42 5.65 10.55
C ILE A 639 28.43 6.34 11.49
N ILE A 640 28.89 6.85 12.63
CA ILE A 640 28.03 7.55 13.59
C ILE A 640 27.43 8.82 12.95
N ALA A 641 28.26 9.65 12.31
CA ALA A 641 27.82 10.91 11.71
C ALA A 641 26.82 10.72 10.56
N CYS A 642 26.88 9.63 9.80
CA CYS A 642 25.95 9.38 8.70
C CYS A 642 24.71 8.58 9.14
N CYS A 643 24.85 7.59 10.03
CA CYS A 643 23.77 6.66 10.36
C CYS A 643 22.88 7.15 11.51
N LEU A 644 23.44 7.81 12.54
CA LEU A 644 22.65 8.24 13.71
C LEU A 644 21.59 9.30 13.35
N PRO A 645 21.90 10.34 12.54
CA PRO A 645 20.91 11.24 11.94
C PRO A 645 19.75 10.53 11.26
N LEU A 646 20.06 9.49 10.48
CA LEU A 646 19.08 8.75 9.71
C LEU A 646 18.15 7.94 10.61
N THR A 647 18.70 7.31 11.65
CA THR A 647 17.90 6.62 12.67
C THR A 647 16.97 7.60 13.36
N PHE A 648 17.46 8.78 13.75
CA PHE A 648 16.62 9.82 14.33
C PHE A 648 15.45 10.21 13.40
N ALA A 649 15.73 10.47 12.13
CA ALA A 649 14.70 10.79 11.14
C ALA A 649 13.68 9.65 10.94
N THR A 650 14.12 8.39 10.98
CA THR A 650 13.24 7.22 10.84
C THR A 650 12.24 7.13 11.99
N PHE A 651 12.68 7.34 13.24
CA PHE A 651 11.77 7.33 14.39
C PHE A 651 10.83 8.53 14.40
N LEU A 652 11.27 9.70 13.92
CA LEU A 652 10.34 10.81 13.65
C LEU A 652 9.31 10.45 12.59
N GLY A 653 9.68 9.68 11.56
CA GLY A 653 8.75 9.14 10.57
C GLY A 653 7.68 8.24 11.19
N TYR A 654 8.08 7.33 12.08
CA TYR A 654 7.10 6.50 12.83
C TYR A 654 6.18 7.33 13.71
N TRP A 655 6.70 8.35 14.39
CA TRP A 655 5.87 9.26 15.18
C TRP A 655 4.90 10.06 14.29
N PHE A 656 5.34 10.51 13.12
CA PHE A 656 4.50 11.17 12.14
C PHE A 656 3.35 10.28 11.65
N MET A 657 3.64 8.98 11.40
CA MET A 657 2.60 8.00 11.05
C MET A 657 1.54 7.86 12.15
N ASP A 658 1.94 7.78 13.41
CA ASP A 658 1.02 7.73 14.55
C ASP A 658 0.17 9.01 14.63
N MET A 659 0.79 10.20 14.50
CA MET A 659 0.09 11.48 14.55
C MET A 659 -0.98 11.64 13.47
N LEU A 660 -0.71 11.17 12.25
CA LEU A 660 -1.66 11.22 11.13
C LEU A 660 -2.53 9.98 11.01
N GLN A 661 -2.46 9.04 11.96
CA GLN A 661 -3.22 7.78 11.93
C GLN A 661 -2.99 6.98 10.63
N ILE A 662 -1.74 6.97 10.15
CA ILE A 662 -1.29 6.20 9.00
C ILE A 662 -0.81 4.83 9.47
N GLY A 663 -1.42 3.78 8.93
CA GLY A 663 -1.07 2.40 9.27
C GLY A 663 0.25 1.94 8.66
N LEU A 664 0.97 1.09 9.37
CA LEU A 664 2.10 0.35 8.81
C LEU A 664 1.56 -0.79 7.95
N THR A 665 1.64 -0.61 6.64
CA THR A 665 1.18 -1.52 5.60
C THR A 665 2.35 -1.86 4.67
N VAL A 666 2.12 -2.78 3.72
CA VAL A 666 3.06 -3.10 2.63
C VAL A 666 3.60 -1.83 1.95
N ALA A 667 2.71 -0.87 1.68
CA ALA A 667 3.04 0.38 0.99
C ALA A 667 3.88 1.32 1.86
N THR A 668 3.44 1.61 3.08
CA THR A 668 4.13 2.56 3.98
C THR A 668 5.45 1.99 4.51
N LEU A 669 5.55 0.67 4.71
CA LEU A 669 6.80 -0.01 5.05
C LEU A 669 7.85 0.19 3.94
N SER A 670 7.45 0.01 2.68
CA SER A 670 8.32 0.23 1.52
C SER A 670 8.81 1.68 1.45
N VAL A 671 7.93 2.65 1.75
CA VAL A 671 8.31 4.07 1.84
C VAL A 671 9.28 4.36 2.98
N MET A 672 9.12 3.74 4.15
CA MET A 672 10.05 3.94 5.26
C MET A 672 11.46 3.45 4.89
N VAL A 673 11.58 2.29 4.25
CA VAL A 673 12.88 1.78 3.76
C VAL A 673 13.47 2.68 2.68
N LEU A 674 12.64 3.11 1.73
CA LEU A 674 13.03 4.04 0.68
C LEU A 674 13.56 5.37 1.26
N ALA A 675 12.87 5.91 2.26
CA ALA A 675 13.24 7.14 2.92
C ALA A 675 14.61 7.02 3.62
N VAL A 676 14.92 5.84 4.16
CA VAL A 676 16.26 5.53 4.70
C VAL A 676 17.29 5.57 3.57
N GLY A 677 17.03 4.91 2.45
CA GLY A 677 17.93 4.89 1.29
C GLY A 677 18.24 6.28 0.72
N ILE A 678 17.21 7.12 0.51
CA ILE A 678 17.37 8.49 0.00
C ILE A 678 17.97 9.43 1.07
N GLY A 679 17.63 9.25 2.34
CA GLY A 679 18.13 10.08 3.43
C GLY A 679 19.66 9.99 3.60
N VAL A 680 20.23 8.81 3.32
CA VAL A 680 21.68 8.58 3.35
C VAL A 680 22.43 9.42 2.32
N ASP A 681 21.84 9.69 1.16
CA ASP A 681 22.49 10.47 0.11
C ASP A 681 22.85 11.87 0.60
N TYR A 682 21.94 12.51 1.35
CA TYR A 682 22.16 13.83 1.94
C TYR A 682 23.35 13.82 2.91
N ALA A 683 23.45 12.76 3.72
CA ALA A 683 24.56 12.56 4.64
C ALA A 683 25.88 12.38 3.87
N PHE A 684 25.90 11.54 2.84
CA PHE A 684 27.10 11.31 2.03
C PHE A 684 27.60 12.58 1.35
N TYR A 685 26.74 13.39 0.73
CA TYR A 685 27.18 14.61 0.04
C TYR A 685 27.84 15.61 0.98
N ILE A 686 27.22 15.84 2.15
CA ILE A 686 27.74 16.77 3.16
C ILE A 686 29.02 16.19 3.78
N TYR A 687 28.97 14.95 4.28
CA TYR A 687 30.09 14.32 4.96
C TYR A 687 31.32 14.14 4.06
N ASN A 688 31.13 13.78 2.79
CA ASN A 688 32.22 13.69 1.83
C ASN A 688 32.95 15.04 1.66
N ARG A 689 32.21 16.15 1.68
CA ARG A 689 32.83 17.49 1.60
C ARG A 689 33.51 17.91 2.89
N ILE A 690 32.95 17.56 4.04
CA ILE A 690 33.63 17.75 5.32
C ILE A 690 34.97 16.99 5.31
N GLN A 691 34.97 15.72 4.89
CA GLN A 691 36.20 14.91 4.78
C GLN A 691 37.22 15.49 3.81
N TYR A 692 36.78 16.02 2.66
CA TYR A 692 37.67 16.73 1.74
C TYR A 692 38.36 17.93 2.43
N HIS A 693 37.62 18.75 3.17
CA HIS A 693 38.19 19.91 3.86
C HIS A 693 39.07 19.53 5.06
N PHE A 694 38.79 18.41 5.73
CA PHE A 694 39.70 17.86 6.73
C PHE A 694 41.08 17.54 6.14
N THR A 695 41.16 17.00 4.93
CA THR A 695 42.46 16.71 4.29
C THR A 695 43.29 17.94 3.94
N SER A 696 42.70 19.14 4.02
CA SER A 696 43.38 20.42 3.79
C SER A 696 43.82 21.12 5.09
N GLU A 697 44.04 20.35 6.17
CA GLU A 697 44.49 20.81 7.50
C GLU A 697 43.57 21.85 8.17
N ARG A 698 42.27 21.79 7.90
CA ARG A 698 41.27 22.66 8.54
C ARG A 698 40.74 22.02 9.81
N ASP A 699 40.47 22.84 10.82
CA ASP A 699 39.72 22.43 12.03
C ASP A 699 38.30 21.94 11.65
N ALA A 700 37.67 21.15 12.52
CA ALA A 700 36.34 20.58 12.28
C ALA A 700 35.27 21.65 12.02
N THR A 701 35.34 22.76 12.77
CA THR A 701 34.44 23.91 12.62
C THR A 701 34.51 24.49 11.20
N GLU A 702 35.73 24.80 10.75
CA GLU A 702 35.97 25.38 9.42
C GLU A 702 35.66 24.39 8.30
N SER A 703 35.99 23.12 8.47
CA SER A 703 35.67 22.05 7.51
C SER A 703 34.17 21.92 7.30
N VAL A 704 33.38 21.95 8.39
CA VAL A 704 31.92 21.94 8.33
C VAL A 704 31.38 23.19 7.64
N LYS A 705 31.86 24.38 8.02
CA LYS A 705 31.42 25.65 7.42
C LYS A 705 31.61 25.66 5.91
N HIS A 706 32.78 25.23 5.43
CA HIS A 706 33.06 25.16 4.01
C HIS A 706 32.23 24.10 3.27
N ALA A 707 32.01 22.93 3.89
CA ALA A 707 31.14 21.91 3.31
C ALA A 707 29.69 22.40 3.15
N MET A 708 29.18 23.14 4.14
CA MET A 708 27.84 23.74 4.13
C MET A 708 27.68 24.78 3.02
N LEU A 709 28.70 25.61 2.78
CA LEU A 709 28.71 26.60 1.69
C LEU A 709 28.69 25.94 0.30
N GLU A 710 29.30 24.77 0.15
CA GLU A 710 29.38 24.06 -1.13
C GLU A 710 28.16 23.18 -1.44
N THR A 711 27.67 22.44 -0.44
CA THR A 711 26.66 21.38 -0.64
C THR A 711 25.34 21.61 0.10
N GLY A 712 25.32 22.40 1.17
CA GLY A 712 24.13 22.61 2.01
C GLY A 712 22.93 23.12 1.22
N MET A 713 23.11 24.12 0.36
CA MET A 713 22.01 24.63 -0.48
C MET A 713 21.51 23.63 -1.52
N ALA A 714 22.42 22.83 -2.09
CA ALA A 714 22.02 21.85 -3.10
C ALA A 714 21.18 20.75 -2.44
N THR A 715 21.56 20.30 -1.24
CA THR A 715 20.80 19.35 -0.42
C THR A 715 19.44 19.93 0.00
N PHE A 716 19.41 21.15 0.53
CA PHE A 716 18.15 21.83 0.91
C PHE A 716 17.19 21.93 -0.28
N PHE A 717 17.68 22.44 -1.41
CA PHE A 717 16.87 22.66 -2.59
C PHE A 717 16.34 21.35 -3.18
N THR A 718 17.19 20.33 -3.19
CA THR A 718 16.81 18.98 -3.62
C THR A 718 15.65 18.46 -2.79
N ALA A 719 15.77 18.44 -1.47
CA ALA A 719 14.74 17.92 -0.59
C ALA A 719 13.41 18.68 -0.73
N VAL A 720 13.46 20.01 -0.81
CA VAL A 720 12.26 20.84 -1.03
C VAL A 720 11.63 20.55 -2.38
N THR A 721 12.43 20.40 -3.45
CA THR A 721 11.92 20.10 -4.79
C THR A 721 11.20 18.75 -4.80
N LEU A 722 11.80 17.72 -4.19
CA LEU A 722 11.19 16.39 -4.09
C LEU A 722 9.92 16.42 -3.23
N ALA A 723 9.96 17.12 -2.10
CA ALA A 723 8.83 17.29 -1.21
C ALA A 723 7.65 18.00 -1.91
N ILE A 724 7.91 19.06 -2.70
CA ILE A 724 6.86 19.76 -3.46
C ILE A 724 6.26 18.85 -4.54
N GLY A 725 7.07 18.06 -5.24
CA GLY A 725 6.57 17.14 -6.25
C GLY A 725 5.66 16.07 -5.64
N VAL A 726 6.14 15.39 -4.60
CA VAL A 726 5.44 14.25 -3.98
C VAL A 726 4.28 14.68 -3.07
N SER A 727 4.29 15.89 -2.50
CA SER A 727 3.19 16.39 -1.66
C SER A 727 1.87 16.48 -2.42
N THR A 728 1.91 16.64 -3.74
CA THR A 728 0.71 16.62 -4.59
C THR A 728 -0.07 15.30 -4.49
N TRP A 729 0.60 14.20 -4.14
CA TRP A 729 -0.02 12.89 -3.98
C TRP A 729 -0.95 12.84 -2.78
N ALA A 730 -0.77 13.72 -1.79
CA ALA A 730 -1.68 13.84 -0.65
C ALA A 730 -3.12 14.18 -1.08
N PHE A 731 -3.33 14.62 -2.33
CA PHE A 731 -4.64 14.89 -2.92
C PHE A 731 -5.19 13.73 -3.76
N SER A 732 -4.47 12.60 -3.85
CA SER A 732 -4.94 11.44 -4.62
C SER A 732 -6.17 10.78 -4.00
N PRO A 733 -7.17 10.38 -4.80
CA PRO A 733 -8.32 9.60 -4.33
C PRO A 733 -7.90 8.22 -3.79
N LEU A 734 -6.71 7.72 -4.18
CA LEU A 734 -6.13 6.50 -3.63
C LEU A 734 -5.45 6.80 -2.30
N LYS A 735 -5.96 6.19 -1.21
CA LYS A 735 -5.47 6.44 0.14
C LYS A 735 -4.02 6.00 0.30
N PHE A 736 -3.65 4.83 -0.22
CA PHE A 736 -2.26 4.35 -0.13
C PHE A 736 -1.28 5.34 -0.78
N GLN A 737 -1.65 5.94 -1.92
CA GLN A 737 -0.84 6.95 -2.58
C GLN A 737 -0.77 8.25 -1.78
N ALA A 738 -1.90 8.68 -1.19
CA ALA A 738 -1.94 9.87 -0.35
C ALA A 738 -1.10 9.72 0.93
N ASP A 739 -1.23 8.59 1.63
CA ASP A 739 -0.48 8.28 2.85
C ASP A 739 1.03 8.21 2.55
N MET A 740 1.42 7.56 1.45
CA MET A 740 2.81 7.55 1.00
C MET A 740 3.32 8.94 0.59
N GLY A 741 2.49 9.74 -0.06
CA GLY A 741 2.82 11.11 -0.45
C GLY A 741 3.14 12.00 0.74
N LEU A 742 2.29 11.94 1.78
CA LEU A 742 2.50 12.64 3.05
C LEU A 742 3.76 12.16 3.74
N LEU A 743 3.94 10.84 3.85
CA LEU A 743 5.08 10.24 4.52
C LEU A 743 6.40 10.56 3.80
N LEU A 744 6.46 10.45 2.47
CA LEU A 744 7.65 10.79 1.69
C LEU A 744 7.99 12.28 1.78
N THR A 745 6.98 13.15 1.70
CA THR A 745 7.17 14.60 1.85
C THR A 745 7.80 14.92 3.21
N PHE A 746 7.24 14.37 4.28
CA PHE A 746 7.78 14.52 5.63
C PHE A 746 9.21 13.96 5.71
N MET A 747 9.44 12.75 5.22
CA MET A 747 10.74 12.08 5.26
C MET A 747 11.81 12.83 4.48
N PHE A 748 11.52 13.37 3.29
CA PHE A 748 12.49 14.17 2.55
C PHE A 748 12.87 15.45 3.29
N LEU A 749 11.90 16.14 3.89
CA LEU A 749 12.16 17.35 4.65
C LEU A 749 12.95 17.06 5.93
N ILE A 750 12.54 16.07 6.72
CA ILE A 750 13.20 15.77 7.98
C ILE A 750 14.59 15.18 7.77
N ASN A 751 14.79 14.27 6.80
CA ASN A 751 16.13 13.77 6.46
C ASN A 751 17.07 14.91 6.07
N MET A 752 16.57 15.90 5.32
CA MET A 752 17.35 17.08 4.97
C MET A 752 17.68 17.95 6.18
N VAL A 753 16.69 18.25 7.03
CA VAL A 753 16.89 19.06 8.25
C VAL A 753 17.94 18.40 9.12
N VAL A 754 17.82 17.10 9.37
CA VAL A 754 18.75 16.36 10.23
C VAL A 754 20.14 16.25 9.57
N ALA A 755 20.24 16.07 8.25
CA ALA A 755 21.52 16.05 7.54
C ALA A 755 22.24 17.41 7.52
N VAL A 756 21.50 18.53 7.54
CA VAL A 756 22.05 19.89 7.53
C VAL A 756 22.36 20.42 8.94
N THR A 757 21.73 19.86 9.98
CA THR A 757 21.86 20.35 11.36
C THR A 757 22.53 19.34 12.30
N VAL A 758 21.98 18.14 12.44
CA VAL A 758 22.46 17.13 13.40
C VAL A 758 23.75 16.50 12.91
N LEU A 759 23.86 16.15 11.62
CA LEU A 759 25.09 15.55 11.09
C LEU A 759 26.33 16.44 11.33
N PRO A 760 26.33 17.73 10.97
CA PRO A 760 27.51 18.56 11.20
C PRO A 760 27.76 18.80 12.69
N ALA A 761 26.71 18.90 13.52
CA ALA A 761 26.86 18.99 14.97
C ALA A 761 27.51 17.72 15.58
N ILE A 762 27.15 16.53 15.10
CA ILE A 762 27.80 15.28 15.48
C ILE A 762 29.29 15.32 15.11
N VAL A 763 29.63 15.80 13.91
CA VAL A 763 31.03 15.88 13.47
C VAL A 763 31.85 16.77 14.40
N VAL A 764 31.37 17.98 14.72
CA VAL A 764 32.07 18.92 15.60
C VAL A 764 32.25 18.35 17.01
N VAL A 765 31.18 17.78 17.59
CA VAL A 765 31.24 17.24 18.96
C VAL A 765 32.08 15.97 19.04
N LEU A 766 32.04 15.09 18.04
CA LEU A 766 32.92 13.92 17.98
C LEU A 766 34.39 14.33 17.89
N ASP A 767 34.71 15.40 17.18
CA ASP A 767 36.08 15.90 17.09
C ASP A 767 36.58 16.51 18.41
N LEU A 768 35.69 17.16 19.16
CA LEU A 768 35.99 17.67 20.51
C LEU A 768 36.20 16.56 21.54
N LEU A 769 35.35 15.53 21.53
CA LEU A 769 35.40 14.42 22.49
C LEU A 769 36.50 13.42 22.19
N LEU A 770 36.75 13.18 20.91
CA LEU A 770 37.77 12.28 20.40
C LEU A 770 38.58 13.07 19.37
N PRO A 771 39.62 13.83 19.73
CA PRO A 771 40.42 14.54 18.72
C PRO A 771 41.07 13.55 17.74
N ARG A 772 41.16 13.91 16.46
CA ARG A 772 41.85 13.09 15.44
C ARG A 772 43.36 13.14 15.73
N THR A 773 43.97 12.01 16.08
CA THR A 773 45.43 11.90 16.12
C THR A 773 45.94 11.80 14.68
N TRP A 774 46.29 12.93 14.08
CA TRP A 774 46.87 12.99 12.75
C TRP A 774 48.21 12.24 12.72
N SER A 775 48.23 11.04 12.14
CA SER A 775 49.44 10.41 11.63
C SER A 775 49.46 10.57 10.12
N GLU A 776 50.41 11.37 9.65
CA GLU A 776 50.66 11.88 8.28
C GLU A 776 50.57 10.92 7.09
N LYS A 777 50.23 9.63 7.23
CA LYS A 777 50.42 8.66 6.13
C LYS A 777 49.27 7.74 5.74
N ARG A 778 48.11 7.73 6.41
CA ARG A 778 47.02 6.84 5.98
C ARG A 778 45.65 7.44 6.25
N HIS A 779 45.03 7.97 5.22
CA HIS A 779 43.71 7.53 4.73
C HIS A 779 43.30 8.39 3.53
N LYS A 780 43.98 8.17 2.38
CA LYS A 780 43.27 8.33 1.11
C LYS A 780 42.19 7.25 1.12
N GLY A 781 40.95 7.60 1.46
CA GLY A 781 39.81 6.73 1.19
C GLY A 781 39.87 6.28 -0.28
N VAL A 782 39.28 5.14 -0.62
CA VAL A 782 39.39 4.53 -1.96
C VAL A 782 39.00 5.52 -3.09
N MET A 783 38.26 6.60 -2.75
CA MET A 783 37.88 7.69 -3.65
C MET A 783 38.19 9.11 -3.13
N ALA A 784 39.04 9.29 -2.12
CA ALA A 784 39.41 10.62 -1.62
C ALA A 784 40.47 11.28 -2.54
N HIS A 785 40.01 11.91 -3.62
CA HIS A 785 40.79 12.79 -4.49
C HIS A 785 39.97 13.98 -5.00
#